data_AF-A0A8T7CBP9-F1
#
_entry.id   AF-A0A8T7CBP9-F1
#
_cell.length_a   1.000
_cell.length_b   1.000
_cell.length_c   1.000
_cell.angle_alpha   90.00
_cell.angle_beta   90.00
_cell.angle_gamma   90.00
#
_symmetry.space_group_name_H-M   'P 1'
#
loop_
_entity.id
_entity.type
_entity.pdbx_description
1 polymer ?
#
loop_
_entity_poly.entity_id
_entity_poly.type
_entity_poly.pdbx_seq_one_letter_code
_entity_poly.pdbx_strand_id
1 'polypeptide(L)'
;MFRVVALYIVGAWLLLQFADVIFPGLGIPETAIRFVIIGVIVGFPIALVFGWMYEITPQGIVRTAPLSDTDQGPDLSLRGADYVILGALALVAVSITYGLIVKLSDVAEIELASVERMAFPLPDKPSIAVLPFDNMSGDPDQEYFVDGMTEDLITDLSKISGLFVIARNSVFTYKGQPVLVSTVAEELGVRFVLEGSVRRAGDTVRINAQLIDALTGGHVWAERYDDVTDDVFALQDRVIEKIVSALKLNLTQSELAGGHETTDPEAHDAFLRGWAHYRRNSPESFAQAVPYLERAIEIDPNYSRAYAALATVYRKVMDNNMSTRNDAWVGFQKLSWTEVGERRAENLQHALKNPGALTYQALAFEYSVRGRTDEAIAQATSAIELEPNNPVGYEALAAALIQGGRPADGAEAIQEAMRLDPRYPHEYLFWLGLAQFNLEQFEQAAETLDRATQGNPEDGRSLIVRAAALGQLGEKDKAMLTIDALNRLSVERQGIQEGVDSLMFGPYTLEDVDLWTFNVTNDRARLREGLRLAGLSATGEDTEVSPTFIPGASSIDVVEARQLYDRGVKFIDTRPEVDWNRGHVAGAVLLELEEMFTEEALSNLIDRTEAAVIYCHGSRCLRSSKGTEKAVKWGFEKIYYFRDGFPAWKAAGHPIETD
;
A
#
# COMPACT_ATOMS: atom_id res chain seq x y z
N MET A 1 64.90 23.34 -1.05
CA MET A 1 63.57 23.33 -0.39
C MET A 1 62.42 23.95 -1.20
N PHE A 2 62.33 25.29 -1.41
CA PHE A 2 61.17 25.92 -2.08
C PHE A 2 60.79 25.35 -3.46
N ARG A 3 61.79 25.00 -4.29
CA ARG A 3 61.55 24.36 -5.60
C ARG A 3 60.94 22.95 -5.49
N VAL A 4 61.34 22.18 -4.48
CA VAL A 4 60.83 20.82 -4.25
C VAL A 4 59.41 20.86 -3.72
N VAL A 5 59.11 21.82 -2.82
CA VAL A 5 57.74 22.07 -2.35
C VAL A 5 56.83 22.49 -3.51
N ALA A 6 57.28 23.43 -4.36
CA ALA A 6 56.51 23.87 -5.51
C ALA A 6 56.26 22.73 -6.53
N LEU A 7 57.29 21.94 -6.85
CA LEU A 7 57.15 20.78 -7.74
C LEU A 7 56.23 19.70 -7.15
N TYR A 8 56.30 19.46 -5.85
CA TYR A 8 55.44 18.48 -5.18
C TYR A 8 53.98 18.93 -5.20
N ILE A 9 53.70 20.21 -4.89
CA ILE A 9 52.34 20.76 -4.94
C ILE A 9 51.77 20.66 -6.36
N VAL A 10 52.54 21.04 -7.39
CA VAL A 10 52.10 20.96 -8.79
C VAL A 10 51.88 19.50 -9.22
N GLY A 11 52.79 18.59 -8.86
CA GLY A 11 52.67 17.16 -9.18
C GLY A 11 51.49 16.49 -8.47
N ALA A 12 51.29 16.80 -7.19
CA ALA A 12 50.15 16.35 -6.40
C ALA A 12 48.82 16.83 -6.99
N TRP A 13 48.75 18.10 -7.39
CA TRP A 13 47.57 18.68 -8.02
C TRP A 13 47.23 17.99 -9.36
N LEU A 14 48.23 17.79 -10.23
CA LEU A 14 48.04 17.08 -11.50
C LEU A 14 47.62 15.61 -11.31
N LEU A 15 48.20 14.93 -10.32
CA LEU A 15 47.89 13.54 -10.01
C LEU A 15 46.46 13.39 -9.48
N LEU A 16 46.01 14.32 -8.64
CA LEU A 16 44.63 14.37 -8.16
C LEU A 16 43.64 14.66 -9.29
N GLN A 17 43.95 15.62 -10.15
CA GLN A 17 43.08 15.96 -11.29
C GLN A 17 42.99 14.82 -12.32
N PHE A 18 44.10 14.10 -12.54
CA PHE A 18 44.10 12.90 -13.36
C PHE A 18 43.23 11.78 -12.77
N ALA A 19 43.36 11.52 -11.47
CA ALA A 19 42.55 10.51 -10.78
C ALA A 19 41.05 10.85 -10.85
N ASP A 20 40.69 12.11 -10.61
CA ASP A 20 39.30 12.59 -10.62
C ASP A 20 38.63 12.43 -12.00
N VAL A 21 39.37 12.62 -13.09
CA VAL A 21 38.84 12.50 -14.46
C VAL A 21 38.80 11.05 -14.94
N ILE A 22 39.80 10.24 -14.59
CA ILE A 22 39.98 8.90 -15.18
C ILE A 22 39.29 7.80 -14.37
N PHE A 23 39.24 7.91 -13.04
CA PHE A 23 38.69 6.85 -12.18
C PHE A 23 37.22 6.52 -12.49
N PRO A 24 36.33 7.52 -12.71
CA PRO A 24 34.95 7.25 -13.11
C PRO A 24 34.87 6.50 -14.45
N GLY A 25 35.71 6.87 -15.43
CA GLY A 25 35.75 6.24 -16.76
C GLY A 25 36.24 4.79 -16.75
N LEU A 26 36.96 4.38 -15.70
CA LEU A 26 37.45 3.01 -15.51
C LEU A 26 36.60 2.19 -14.53
N GLY A 27 35.50 2.75 -14.01
CA GLY A 27 34.65 2.10 -13.00
C GLY A 27 35.34 1.90 -11.65
N ILE A 28 36.38 2.69 -11.35
CA ILE A 28 37.08 2.65 -10.07
C ILE A 28 36.21 3.40 -9.03
N PRO A 29 35.90 2.81 -7.87
CA PRO A 29 35.05 3.44 -6.86
C PRO A 29 35.60 4.80 -6.37
N GLU A 30 34.72 5.75 -6.01
CA GLU A 30 35.15 7.04 -5.44
C GLU A 30 35.98 6.88 -4.16
N THR A 31 35.84 5.77 -3.43
CA THR A 31 36.70 5.47 -2.28
C THR A 31 38.18 5.35 -2.67
N ALA A 32 38.50 5.03 -3.92
CA ALA A 32 39.88 4.94 -4.42
C ALA A 32 40.61 6.30 -4.43
N ILE A 33 39.90 7.40 -4.72
CA ILE A 33 40.50 8.74 -4.74
C ILE A 33 41.02 9.14 -3.35
N ARG A 34 40.38 8.64 -2.29
CA ARG A 34 40.80 8.87 -0.90
C ARG A 34 42.20 8.32 -0.66
N PHE A 35 42.57 7.17 -1.22
CA PHE A 35 43.91 6.60 -1.09
C PHE A 35 44.96 7.44 -1.85
N VAL A 36 44.59 8.03 -2.99
CA VAL A 36 45.46 8.95 -3.74
C VAL A 36 45.74 10.21 -2.93
N ILE A 37 44.71 10.81 -2.33
CA ILE A 37 44.83 11.97 -1.43
C ILE A 37 45.71 11.63 -0.22
N ILE A 38 45.51 10.48 0.40
CA ILE A 38 46.32 10.01 1.53
C ILE A 38 47.79 9.86 1.11
N GLY A 39 48.07 9.25 -0.04
CA GLY A 39 49.42 9.12 -0.58
C GLY A 39 50.11 10.46 -0.81
N VAL A 40 49.38 11.46 -1.32
CA VAL A 40 49.86 12.84 -1.49
C VAL A 40 50.20 13.49 -0.14
N ILE A 41 49.36 13.29 0.89
CA ILE A 41 49.58 13.88 2.22
C ILE A 41 50.80 13.22 2.89
N VAL A 42 50.93 11.90 2.83
CA VAL A 42 52.06 11.14 3.42
C VAL A 42 53.36 11.40 2.68
N GLY A 43 53.31 11.54 1.35
CA GLY A 43 54.49 11.82 0.54
C GLY A 43 55.06 13.23 0.73
N PHE A 44 54.28 14.19 1.24
CA PHE A 44 54.71 15.58 1.39
C PHE A 44 55.83 15.74 2.44
N PRO A 45 55.71 15.21 3.67
CA PRO A 45 56.81 15.14 4.64
C PRO A 45 58.05 14.45 4.08
N ILE A 46 57.88 13.36 3.32
CA ILE A 46 58.99 12.62 2.70
C ILE A 46 59.70 13.51 1.68
N ALA A 47 58.95 14.17 0.80
CA ALA A 47 59.49 15.09 -0.20
C ALA A 47 60.21 16.29 0.43
N LEU A 48 59.75 16.79 1.58
CA LEU A 48 60.45 17.82 2.35
C LEU A 48 61.81 17.34 2.87
N VAL A 49 61.88 16.13 3.41
CA VAL A 49 63.13 15.52 3.88
C VAL A 49 64.12 15.34 2.71
N PHE A 50 63.66 14.82 1.57
CA PHE A 50 64.49 14.70 0.37
C PHE A 50 64.92 16.04 -0.20
N GLY A 51 64.03 17.04 -0.24
CA GLY A 51 64.32 18.39 -0.72
C GLY A 51 65.17 19.26 0.22
N TRP A 52 65.48 18.74 1.41
CA TRP A 52 66.46 19.26 2.35
C TRP A 52 67.80 18.54 2.22
N MET A 53 67.79 17.23 1.95
CA MET A 53 69.00 16.40 1.85
C MET A 53 69.67 16.45 0.46
N TYR A 54 68.92 16.80 -0.59
CA TYR A 54 69.39 16.80 -1.97
C TYR A 54 68.97 18.08 -2.70
N GLU A 55 69.88 18.60 -3.54
CA GLU A 55 69.62 19.74 -4.39
C GLU A 55 69.56 19.30 -5.87
N ILE A 56 68.51 19.75 -6.57
CA ILE A 56 68.28 19.42 -7.98
C ILE A 56 69.02 20.45 -8.83
N THR A 57 70.11 20.04 -9.48
CA THR A 57 70.91 20.90 -10.36
C THR A 57 70.78 20.46 -11.82
N PRO A 58 71.13 21.30 -12.82
CA PRO A 58 71.10 20.93 -14.24
C PRO A 58 72.01 19.73 -14.61
N GLN A 59 72.89 19.30 -13.71
CA GLN A 59 73.83 18.19 -13.89
C GLN A 59 73.37 16.89 -13.18
N GLY A 60 72.23 16.91 -12.47
CA GLY A 60 71.68 15.77 -11.74
C GLY A 60 71.31 16.07 -10.28
N ILE A 61 70.87 15.04 -9.57
CA ILE A 61 70.55 15.08 -8.13
C ILE A 61 71.86 14.95 -7.36
N VAL A 62 72.27 16.01 -6.67
CA VAL A 62 73.53 16.02 -5.90
C VAL A 62 73.21 16.15 -4.41
N ARG A 63 73.88 15.34 -3.58
CA ARG A 63 73.81 15.44 -2.11
C ARG A 63 74.52 16.72 -1.70
N THR A 64 73.88 17.57 -0.90
CA THR A 64 74.42 18.88 -0.51
C THR A 64 75.77 18.70 0.21
N ALA A 65 76.88 19.10 -0.43
CA ALA A 65 78.24 18.99 0.12
C ALA A 65 78.67 20.31 0.81
N PRO A 66 79.53 20.28 1.85
CA PRO A 66 79.97 21.49 2.54
C PRO A 66 80.96 22.27 1.68
N LEU A 67 80.75 23.58 1.55
CA LEU A 67 81.71 24.50 0.94
C LEU A 67 82.95 24.67 1.85
N SER A 68 84.13 24.67 1.24
CA SER A 68 85.45 24.80 1.86
C SER A 68 85.69 26.16 2.52
N ASP A 69 86.43 26.14 3.64
CA ASP A 69 86.87 27.25 4.50
C ASP A 69 87.25 28.55 3.78
N THR A 70 86.39 29.57 3.87
CA THR A 70 86.74 30.96 4.24
C THR A 70 85.47 31.81 4.27
N ASP A 71 84.79 31.84 5.42
CA ASP A 71 84.20 33.04 6.05
C ASP A 71 83.24 32.62 7.17
N GLN A 72 83.29 33.38 8.27
CA GLN A 72 82.61 33.10 9.54
C GLN A 72 81.07 33.06 9.38
N GLY A 73 80.46 31.92 9.67
CA GLY A 73 79.00 31.70 9.76
C GLY A 73 78.69 30.49 10.67
N PRO A 74 77.51 30.42 11.32
CA PRO A 74 77.33 29.61 12.53
C PRO A 74 77.28 28.10 12.26
N ASP A 75 77.87 27.37 13.21
CA ASP A 75 77.96 25.92 13.35
C ASP A 75 76.63 25.19 13.06
N LEU A 76 76.64 24.32 12.05
CA LEU A 76 75.54 23.44 11.61
C LEU A 76 75.83 21.97 11.98
N SER A 77 76.26 21.75 13.23
CA SER A 77 75.95 20.48 13.90
C SER A 77 74.43 20.41 14.09
N LEU A 78 73.80 19.30 13.69
CA LEU A 78 72.39 19.04 14.05
C LEU A 78 72.27 19.17 15.57
N ARG A 79 71.66 20.26 16.05
CA ARG A 79 71.50 20.49 17.49
C ARG A 79 70.44 19.54 18.00
N GLY A 80 70.49 19.18 19.28
CA GLY A 80 69.52 18.23 19.87
C GLY A 80 68.04 18.58 19.59
N ALA A 81 67.74 19.86 19.35
CA ALA A 81 66.42 20.34 18.94
C ALA A 81 65.95 19.81 17.56
N ASP A 82 66.84 19.59 16.60
CA ASP A 82 66.49 19.14 15.25
C ASP A 82 66.05 17.66 15.24
N TYR A 83 66.68 16.82 16.08
CA TYR A 83 66.25 15.44 16.31
C TYR A 83 64.89 15.36 17.04
N VAL A 84 64.61 16.33 17.92
CA VAL A 84 63.30 16.43 18.61
C VAL A 84 62.20 16.81 17.62
N ILE A 85 62.45 17.74 16.69
CA ILE A 85 61.48 18.13 15.65
C ILE A 85 61.19 16.97 14.69
N LEU A 86 62.23 16.26 14.23
CA LEU A 86 62.07 15.09 13.36
C LEU A 86 61.35 13.94 14.06
N GLY A 87 61.68 13.69 15.33
CA GLY A 87 60.97 12.72 16.17
C GLY A 87 59.50 13.08 16.35
N ALA A 88 59.19 14.35 16.62
CA ALA A 88 57.82 14.83 16.78
C ALA A 88 57.01 14.71 15.47
N LEU A 89 57.59 15.06 14.33
CA LEU A 89 56.92 14.92 13.02
C LEU A 89 56.67 13.45 12.66
N ALA A 90 57.63 12.55 12.93
CA ALA A 90 57.43 11.12 12.75
C ALA A 90 56.32 10.58 13.66
N LEU A 91 56.26 11.04 14.91
CA LEU A 91 55.26 10.62 15.89
C LEU A 91 53.86 11.13 15.51
N VAL A 92 53.75 12.35 14.98
CA VAL A 92 52.50 12.88 14.41
C VAL A 92 52.07 12.09 13.18
N ALA A 93 53.00 11.78 12.25
CA ALA A 93 52.68 10.97 11.08
C ALA A 93 52.23 9.55 11.45
N VAL A 94 52.90 8.91 12.41
CA VAL A 94 52.51 7.60 12.94
C VAL A 94 51.16 7.68 13.67
N SER A 95 50.90 8.74 14.44
CA SER A 95 49.64 8.92 15.15
C SER A 95 48.47 9.18 14.21
N ILE A 96 48.68 9.96 13.15
CA ILE A 96 47.69 10.20 12.08
C ILE A 96 47.44 8.88 11.33
N THR A 97 48.49 8.15 10.98
CA THR A 97 48.38 6.85 10.29
C THR A 97 47.68 5.83 11.17
N TYR A 98 48.01 5.76 12.46
CA TYR A 98 47.37 4.86 13.43
C TYR A 98 45.91 5.24 13.66
N GLY A 99 45.59 6.53 13.84
CA GLY A 99 44.22 7.01 13.96
C GLY A 99 43.39 6.74 12.70
N LEU A 100 44.01 6.82 11.51
CA LEU A 100 43.40 6.45 10.24
C LEU A 100 43.20 4.94 10.10
N ILE A 101 44.17 4.11 10.52
CA ILE A 101 44.03 2.65 10.54
C ILE A 101 42.89 2.24 11.47
N VAL A 102 42.82 2.80 12.69
CA VAL A 102 41.74 2.54 13.65
C VAL A 102 40.37 2.93 13.06
N LYS A 103 40.29 4.11 12.43
CA LYS A 103 39.04 4.60 11.83
C LYS A 103 38.65 3.87 10.53
N LEU A 104 39.61 3.26 9.83
CA LEU A 104 39.37 2.39 8.67
C LEU A 104 39.03 0.96 9.09
N SER A 105 39.54 0.49 10.24
CA SER A 105 39.15 -0.81 10.82
C SER A 105 37.73 -0.80 11.40
N ASP A 106 37.22 0.35 11.87
CA ASP A 106 35.80 0.51 12.26
C ASP A 106 34.83 0.37 11.07
N VAL A 107 35.31 0.40 9.82
CA VAL A 107 34.49 0.26 8.60
C VAL A 107 34.39 -1.20 8.13
N ALA A 108 35.06 -2.14 8.82
CA ALA A 108 35.19 -3.53 8.38
C ALA A 108 34.76 -4.58 9.43
N GLU A 109 34.05 -4.19 10.49
CA GLU A 109 33.22 -5.16 11.22
C GLU A 109 31.89 -5.29 10.46
N ILE A 110 31.65 -6.48 9.90
CA ILE A 110 30.30 -6.82 9.41
C ILE A 110 29.41 -6.81 10.66
N GLU A 111 28.63 -5.74 10.86
CA GLU A 111 27.64 -5.71 11.92
C GLU A 111 26.63 -6.82 11.65
N LEU A 112 26.72 -7.90 12.43
CA LEU A 112 25.84 -9.05 12.32
C LEU A 112 24.50 -8.75 12.98
N ALA A 113 23.42 -9.27 12.40
CA ALA A 113 22.13 -9.27 13.09
C ALA A 113 22.22 -10.15 14.35
N SER A 114 21.63 -9.70 15.44
CA SER A 114 21.45 -10.48 16.66
C SER A 114 19.98 -10.82 16.84
N VAL A 115 19.69 -12.09 17.15
CA VAL A 115 18.33 -12.55 17.48
C VAL A 115 17.74 -11.75 18.65
N GLU A 116 18.57 -11.30 19.60
CA GLU A 116 18.14 -10.50 20.74
C GLU A 116 17.68 -9.08 20.36
N ARG A 117 18.14 -8.56 19.22
CA ARG A 117 17.79 -7.23 18.71
C ARG A 117 16.62 -7.25 17.72
N MET A 118 16.11 -8.43 17.37
CA MET A 118 15.02 -8.54 16.41
C MET A 118 13.71 -7.99 16.98
N ALA A 119 13.05 -7.13 16.20
CA ALA A 119 11.75 -6.57 16.55
C ALA A 119 10.64 -7.62 16.54
N PHE A 120 10.81 -8.68 15.76
CA PHE A 120 9.90 -9.82 15.67
C PHE A 120 10.66 -11.13 15.85
N PRO A 121 10.06 -12.16 16.47
CA PRO A 121 10.68 -13.47 16.57
C PRO A 121 10.92 -14.06 15.17
N LEU A 122 12.04 -14.77 15.01
CA LEU A 122 12.30 -15.52 13.79
C LEU A 122 11.23 -16.59 13.59
N PRO A 123 10.66 -16.71 12.39
CA PRO A 123 9.77 -17.81 12.04
C PRO A 123 10.50 -19.17 12.14
N ASP A 124 9.74 -20.24 12.35
CA ASP A 124 10.28 -21.61 12.34
C ASP A 124 10.81 -22.03 10.96
N LYS A 125 10.25 -21.42 9.90
CA LYS A 125 10.65 -21.62 8.50
C LYS A 125 11.77 -20.64 8.12
N PRO A 126 12.59 -20.95 7.09
CA PRO A 126 13.49 -19.96 6.50
C PRO A 126 12.73 -18.67 6.19
N SER A 127 13.29 -17.52 6.56
CA SER A 127 12.63 -16.21 6.41
C SER A 127 13.48 -15.27 5.56
N ILE A 128 12.83 -14.60 4.61
CA ILE A 128 13.48 -13.75 3.61
C ILE A 128 12.80 -12.39 3.49
N ALA A 129 13.61 -11.34 3.37
CA ALA A 129 13.19 -10.03 2.88
C ALA A 129 13.86 -9.77 1.53
N VAL A 130 13.08 -9.41 0.51
CA VAL A 130 13.61 -9.01 -0.79
C VAL A 130 13.61 -7.49 -0.87
N LEU A 131 14.79 -6.87 -0.83
CA LEU A 131 14.90 -5.42 -0.90
C LEU A 131 14.62 -4.92 -2.33
N PRO A 132 14.09 -3.68 -2.48
CA PRO A 132 13.96 -3.02 -3.77
C PRO A 132 15.28 -3.06 -4.54
N PHE A 133 15.26 -3.59 -5.77
CA PHE A 133 16.48 -3.66 -6.56
C PHE A 133 16.88 -2.27 -7.05
N ASP A 134 18.19 -2.01 -7.09
CA ASP A 134 18.71 -0.73 -7.59
C ASP A 134 18.52 -0.62 -9.11
N ASN A 135 17.99 0.52 -9.56
CA ASN A 135 17.94 0.85 -10.98
C ASN A 135 19.32 1.28 -11.49
N MET A 136 19.98 0.35 -12.21
CA MET A 136 21.28 0.55 -12.84
C MET A 136 21.19 0.95 -14.32
N SER A 137 20.00 1.31 -14.79
CA SER A 137 19.75 1.79 -16.16
C SER A 137 20.08 3.28 -16.30
N GLY A 138 20.02 4.05 -15.21
CA GLY A 138 20.26 5.50 -15.20
C GLY A 138 19.09 6.33 -15.74
N ASP A 139 17.97 5.68 -16.06
CA ASP A 139 16.73 6.29 -16.55
C ASP A 139 15.62 6.13 -15.49
N PRO A 140 15.15 7.23 -14.87
CA PRO A 140 14.03 7.19 -13.92
C PRO A 140 12.73 6.66 -14.52
N ASP A 141 12.53 6.75 -15.84
CA ASP A 141 11.33 6.21 -16.50
C ASP A 141 11.32 4.67 -16.51
N GLN A 142 12.44 4.02 -16.16
CA GLN A 142 12.54 2.56 -15.99
C GLN A 142 12.28 2.11 -14.54
N GLU A 143 12.06 3.04 -13.61
CA GLU A 143 11.93 2.71 -12.18
C GLU A 143 10.75 1.77 -11.91
N TYR A 144 9.62 1.97 -12.60
CA TYR A 144 8.43 1.11 -12.47
C TYR A 144 8.73 -0.34 -12.87
N PHE A 145 9.62 -0.54 -13.85
CA PHE A 145 9.97 -1.87 -14.33
C PHE A 145 10.83 -2.59 -13.29
N VAL A 146 11.84 -1.91 -12.75
CA VAL A 146 12.71 -2.46 -11.69
C VAL A 146 11.90 -2.81 -10.44
N ASP A 147 11.03 -1.89 -10.00
CA ASP A 147 10.11 -2.12 -8.88
C ASP A 147 9.15 -3.27 -9.14
N GLY A 148 8.62 -3.35 -10.37
CA GLY A 148 7.77 -4.45 -10.82
C GLY A 148 8.46 -5.79 -10.71
N MET A 149 9.71 -5.90 -11.19
CA MET A 149 10.48 -7.13 -11.09
C MET A 149 10.75 -7.55 -9.64
N THR A 150 11.05 -6.61 -8.75
CA THR A 150 11.20 -6.92 -7.32
C THR A 150 9.88 -7.39 -6.72
N GLU A 151 8.78 -6.72 -7.05
CA GLU A 151 7.45 -7.07 -6.55
C GLU A 151 6.97 -8.44 -7.05
N ASP A 152 7.23 -8.78 -8.30
CA ASP A 152 6.92 -10.11 -8.84
C ASP A 152 7.75 -11.20 -8.19
N LEU A 153 9.05 -10.94 -7.94
CA LEU A 153 9.87 -11.89 -7.18
C LEU A 153 9.32 -12.12 -5.77
N ILE A 154 8.86 -11.08 -5.08
CA ILE A 154 8.17 -11.23 -3.78
C ILE A 154 6.89 -12.05 -3.94
N THR A 155 6.11 -11.78 -4.99
CA THR A 155 4.84 -12.47 -5.26
C THR A 155 5.05 -13.96 -5.54
N ASP A 156 6.04 -14.31 -6.36
CA ASP A 156 6.35 -15.70 -6.68
C ASP A 156 6.92 -16.46 -5.49
N LEU A 157 7.82 -15.84 -4.72
CA LEU A 157 8.31 -16.43 -3.47
C LEU A 157 7.18 -16.60 -2.45
N SER A 158 6.15 -15.75 -2.51
CA SER A 158 5.02 -15.82 -1.57
C SER A 158 4.16 -17.06 -1.76
N LYS A 159 4.22 -17.71 -2.93
CA LYS A 159 3.58 -19.00 -3.24
C LYS A 159 4.21 -20.17 -2.47
N ILE A 160 5.45 -20.02 -1.99
CA ILE A 160 6.20 -21.10 -1.35
C ILE A 160 5.82 -21.21 0.13
N SER A 161 4.99 -22.20 0.45
CA SER A 161 4.52 -22.50 1.81
C SER A 161 5.64 -22.86 2.79
N GLY A 162 6.77 -23.37 2.30
CA GLY A 162 7.97 -23.69 3.07
C GLY A 162 8.85 -22.48 3.43
N LEU A 163 8.49 -21.28 2.97
CA LEU A 163 9.23 -20.04 3.15
C LEU A 163 8.37 -19.01 3.89
N PHE A 164 9.00 -18.16 4.70
CA PHE A 164 8.40 -16.95 5.25
C PHE A 164 8.91 -15.72 4.48
N VAL A 165 8.03 -14.96 3.85
CA VAL A 165 8.41 -13.84 2.98
C VAL A 165 7.84 -12.54 3.52
N ILE A 166 8.69 -11.52 3.69
CA ILE A 166 8.22 -10.17 4.03
C ILE A 166 7.61 -9.51 2.80
N ALA A 167 6.42 -8.96 2.99
CA ALA A 167 5.65 -8.29 1.95
C ALA A 167 6.29 -6.99 1.45
N ARG A 168 5.86 -6.61 0.26
CA ARG A 168 6.33 -5.45 -0.49
C ARG A 168 6.30 -4.13 0.30
N ASN A 169 5.24 -3.81 1.03
CA ASN A 169 5.15 -2.48 1.67
C ASN A 169 6.27 -2.28 2.69
N SER A 170 6.59 -3.33 3.45
CA SER A 170 7.69 -3.36 4.42
C SER A 170 9.06 -3.21 3.80
N VAL A 171 9.40 -3.98 2.77
CA VAL A 171 10.74 -3.88 2.17
C VAL A 171 10.94 -2.60 1.36
N PHE A 172 9.87 -2.05 0.77
CA PHE A 172 9.96 -0.82 -0.02
C PHE A 172 10.19 0.44 0.81
N THR A 173 10.06 0.39 2.16
CA THR A 173 10.45 1.52 3.01
C THR A 173 11.95 1.81 2.98
N TYR A 174 12.77 0.83 2.61
CA TYR A 174 14.22 0.95 2.49
C TYR A 174 14.68 1.47 1.12
N LYS A 175 13.75 1.67 0.18
CA LYS A 175 14.08 2.11 -1.18
C LYS A 175 14.86 3.42 -1.17
N GLY A 176 16.00 3.45 -1.89
CA GLY A 176 16.84 4.63 -2.00
C GLY A 176 17.58 5.02 -0.72
N GLN A 177 17.57 4.17 0.30
CA GLN A 177 18.27 4.40 1.57
C GLN A 177 19.50 3.48 1.67
N PRO A 178 20.66 4.00 2.11
CA PRO A 178 21.81 3.16 2.43
C PRO A 178 21.56 2.47 3.78
N VAL A 179 21.07 1.23 3.75
CA VAL A 179 20.73 0.45 4.95
C VAL A 179 21.59 -0.79 5.05
N LEU A 180 21.94 -1.18 6.28
CA LEU A 180 22.68 -2.42 6.52
C LEU A 180 21.73 -3.61 6.53
N VAL A 181 22.16 -4.73 5.94
CA VAL A 181 21.43 -6.01 5.95
C VAL A 181 21.03 -6.44 7.36
N SER A 182 21.91 -6.24 8.34
CA SER A 182 21.62 -6.57 9.74
C SER A 182 20.51 -5.74 10.34
N THR A 183 20.46 -4.44 10.04
CA THR A 183 19.37 -3.55 10.46
C THR A 183 18.05 -4.01 9.85
N VAL A 184 18.01 -4.33 8.55
CA VAL A 184 16.80 -4.83 7.87
C VAL A 184 16.33 -6.14 8.50
N ALA A 185 17.25 -7.08 8.74
CA ALA A 185 16.96 -8.35 9.37
C ALA A 185 16.42 -8.19 10.80
N GLU A 186 16.99 -7.29 11.59
CA GLU A 186 16.54 -6.98 12.95
C GLU A 186 15.16 -6.31 12.96
N GLU A 187 14.94 -5.30 12.12
CA GLU A 187 13.67 -4.58 12.06
C GLU A 187 12.51 -5.45 11.54
N LEU A 188 12.75 -6.35 10.58
CA LEU A 188 11.72 -7.19 9.97
C LEU A 188 11.60 -8.58 10.61
N GLY A 189 12.55 -8.95 11.48
CA GLY A 189 12.64 -10.29 12.09
C GLY A 189 12.78 -11.38 11.04
N VAL A 190 13.77 -11.23 10.15
CA VAL A 190 14.12 -12.23 9.12
C VAL A 190 15.59 -12.64 9.22
N ARG A 191 15.91 -13.82 8.69
CA ARG A 191 17.29 -14.31 8.65
C ARG A 191 18.00 -13.93 7.36
N PHE A 192 17.32 -14.06 6.23
CA PHE A 192 17.91 -13.84 4.91
C PHE A 192 17.43 -12.52 4.32
N VAL A 193 18.34 -11.82 3.66
CA VAL A 193 18.02 -10.61 2.89
C VAL A 193 18.53 -10.80 1.47
N LEU A 194 17.65 -10.57 0.49
CA LEU A 194 17.99 -10.56 -0.92
C LEU A 194 18.15 -9.11 -1.38
N GLU A 195 19.32 -8.79 -1.92
CA GLU A 195 19.64 -7.51 -2.54
C GLU A 195 19.97 -7.71 -4.01
N GLY A 196 19.79 -6.66 -4.80
CA GLY A 196 20.06 -6.76 -6.22
C GLY A 196 20.00 -5.44 -6.96
N SER A 197 20.29 -5.52 -8.26
CA SER A 197 20.16 -4.40 -9.19
C SER A 197 19.66 -4.90 -10.54
N VAL A 198 18.89 -4.05 -11.21
CA VAL A 198 18.39 -4.30 -12.57
C VAL A 198 18.90 -3.21 -13.49
N ARG A 199 19.39 -3.60 -14.67
CA ARG A 199 19.70 -2.68 -15.77
C ARG A 199 18.95 -3.14 -17.01
N ARG A 200 18.06 -2.29 -17.52
CA ARG A 200 17.39 -2.46 -18.80
C ARG A 200 18.01 -1.50 -19.82
N ALA A 201 18.49 -2.04 -20.93
CA ALA A 201 19.09 -1.27 -22.02
C ALA A 201 18.62 -1.81 -23.36
N GLY A 202 17.72 -1.09 -24.02
CA GLY A 202 17.02 -1.58 -25.21
C GLY A 202 16.28 -2.88 -24.88
N ASP A 203 16.57 -3.92 -25.65
CA ASP A 203 15.96 -5.24 -25.50
C ASP A 203 16.75 -6.18 -24.56
N THR A 204 17.67 -5.65 -23.75
CA THR A 204 18.46 -6.47 -22.82
C THR A 204 18.20 -6.10 -21.37
N VAL A 205 18.04 -7.12 -20.54
CA VAL A 205 17.86 -6.99 -19.09
C VAL A 205 18.98 -7.73 -18.37
N ARG A 206 19.65 -7.02 -17.47
CA ARG A 206 20.66 -7.59 -16.57
C ARG A 206 20.17 -7.51 -15.14
N ILE A 207 20.22 -8.63 -14.44
CA ILE A 207 19.89 -8.73 -13.02
C ILE A 207 21.15 -9.17 -12.27
N ASN A 208 21.55 -8.43 -11.25
CA ASN A 208 22.46 -8.92 -10.23
C ASN A 208 21.65 -9.19 -8.97
N ALA A 209 21.79 -10.37 -8.38
CA ALA A 209 21.09 -10.71 -7.15
C ALA A 209 22.03 -11.45 -6.19
N GLN A 210 21.91 -11.16 -4.91
CA GLN A 210 22.70 -11.78 -3.85
C GLN A 210 21.83 -12.06 -2.64
N LEU A 211 21.97 -13.27 -2.09
CA LEU A 211 21.28 -13.72 -0.90
C LEU A 211 22.26 -13.75 0.27
N ILE A 212 21.93 -13.02 1.33
CA ILE A 212 22.81 -12.79 2.48
C ILE A 212 22.17 -13.39 3.73
N ASP A 213 22.92 -14.16 4.51
CA ASP A 213 22.51 -14.61 5.85
C ASP A 213 22.92 -13.54 6.87
N ALA A 214 21.95 -12.76 7.35
CA ALA A 214 22.19 -11.60 8.20
C ALA A 214 22.81 -11.97 9.57
N LEU A 215 22.62 -13.20 10.05
CA LEU A 215 23.19 -13.67 11.32
C LEU A 215 24.67 -14.02 11.19
N THR A 216 25.13 -14.37 9.99
CA THR A 216 26.54 -14.75 9.75
C THR A 216 27.31 -13.72 8.92
N GLY A 217 26.59 -12.79 8.26
CA GLY A 217 27.17 -11.82 7.34
C GLY A 217 27.63 -12.43 6.01
N GLY A 218 27.43 -13.73 5.82
CA GLY A 218 27.90 -14.47 4.65
C GLY A 218 26.93 -14.35 3.47
N HIS A 219 27.48 -14.16 2.27
CA HIS A 219 26.75 -14.39 1.03
C HIS A 219 26.49 -15.89 0.89
N VAL A 220 25.23 -16.29 1.03
CA VAL A 220 24.79 -17.66 0.73
C VAL A 220 24.98 -17.94 -0.76
N TRP A 221 24.71 -16.93 -1.58
CA TRP A 221 24.80 -16.97 -3.02
C TRP A 221 24.84 -15.56 -3.62
N ALA A 222 25.50 -15.41 -4.76
CA ALA A 222 25.48 -14.20 -5.57
C ALA A 222 25.75 -14.57 -7.04
N GLU A 223 24.84 -14.20 -7.94
CA GLU A 223 25.04 -14.39 -9.39
C GLU A 223 24.52 -13.19 -10.17
N ARG A 224 24.92 -13.18 -11.44
CA ARG A 224 24.50 -12.22 -12.44
C ARG A 224 23.85 -12.97 -13.59
N TYR A 225 22.73 -12.41 -14.04
CA TYR A 225 21.97 -12.92 -15.16
C TYR A 225 21.87 -11.84 -16.23
N ASP A 226 21.98 -12.27 -17.49
CA ASP A 226 21.94 -11.44 -18.67
C ASP A 226 21.01 -12.12 -19.68
N ASP A 227 19.94 -11.44 -20.11
CA ASP A 227 19.05 -11.97 -21.15
C ASP A 227 18.37 -10.86 -21.96
N VAL A 228 17.61 -11.26 -22.98
CA VAL A 228 16.72 -10.36 -23.72
C VAL A 228 15.41 -10.11 -22.96
N THR A 229 14.81 -8.94 -23.13
CA THR A 229 13.55 -8.55 -22.46
C THR A 229 12.41 -9.54 -22.76
N ASP A 230 12.42 -10.15 -23.94
CA ASP A 230 11.44 -11.18 -24.34
C ASP A 230 11.49 -12.44 -23.45
N ASP A 231 12.58 -12.63 -22.70
CA ASP A 231 12.80 -13.76 -21.79
C ASP A 231 12.92 -13.30 -20.32
N VAL A 232 12.29 -12.16 -19.97
CA VAL A 232 12.26 -11.62 -18.60
C VAL A 232 11.68 -12.61 -17.58
N PHE A 233 10.72 -13.43 -18.01
CA PHE A 233 10.10 -14.46 -17.18
C PHE A 233 11.08 -15.59 -16.83
N ALA A 234 11.87 -16.09 -17.79
CA ALA A 234 12.88 -17.10 -17.50
C ALA A 234 14.01 -16.53 -16.63
N LEU A 235 14.32 -15.24 -16.74
CA LEU A 235 15.22 -14.56 -15.82
C LEU A 235 14.72 -14.63 -14.37
N GLN A 236 13.43 -14.32 -14.14
CA GLN A 236 12.80 -14.43 -12.82
C GLN A 236 12.80 -15.87 -12.30
N ASP A 237 12.41 -16.83 -13.15
CA ASP A 237 12.38 -18.26 -12.79
C ASP A 237 13.75 -18.76 -12.33
N ARG A 238 14.82 -18.39 -13.04
CA ARG A 238 16.20 -18.76 -12.66
C ARG A 238 16.62 -18.17 -11.31
N VAL A 239 16.16 -16.97 -10.96
CA VAL A 239 16.45 -16.37 -9.64
C VAL A 239 15.71 -17.15 -8.55
N ILE A 240 14.43 -17.46 -8.76
CA ILE A 240 13.60 -18.23 -7.82
C ILE A 240 14.18 -19.63 -7.60
N GLU A 241 14.54 -20.35 -8.66
CA GLU A 241 15.17 -21.67 -8.60
C GLU A 241 16.45 -21.66 -7.77
N LYS A 242 17.29 -20.63 -7.92
CA LYS A 242 18.51 -20.48 -7.11
C LYS A 242 18.20 -20.24 -5.65
N ILE A 243 17.21 -19.41 -5.33
CA ILE A 243 16.79 -19.17 -3.93
C ILE A 243 16.28 -20.46 -3.30
N VAL A 244 15.38 -21.19 -3.99
CA VAL A 244 14.84 -22.49 -3.55
C VAL A 244 15.96 -23.48 -3.29
N SER A 245 16.93 -23.59 -4.22
CA SER A 245 18.08 -24.49 -4.06
C SER A 245 19.01 -24.06 -2.93
N ALA A 246 19.30 -22.77 -2.79
CA ALA A 246 20.22 -22.24 -1.77
C ALA A 246 19.65 -22.43 -0.36
N LEU A 247 18.34 -22.23 -0.20
CA LEU A 247 17.62 -22.41 1.05
C LEU A 247 17.16 -23.86 1.28
N LYS A 248 17.43 -24.78 0.33
CA LYS A 248 17.10 -26.20 0.38
C LYS A 248 15.61 -26.45 0.65
N LEU A 249 14.75 -25.67 0.00
CA LEU A 249 13.30 -25.78 0.15
C LEU A 249 12.78 -26.96 -0.66
N ASN A 250 11.81 -27.68 -0.09
CA ASN A 250 11.07 -28.72 -0.80
C ASN A 250 9.76 -28.13 -1.32
N LEU A 251 9.61 -28.08 -2.64
CA LEU A 251 8.40 -27.60 -3.28
C LEU A 251 7.39 -28.75 -3.46
N THR A 252 6.11 -28.43 -3.25
CA THR A 252 4.96 -29.27 -3.58
C THR A 252 4.73 -29.30 -5.09
N GLN A 253 3.92 -30.25 -5.58
CA GLN A 253 3.57 -30.30 -7.00
C GLN A 253 2.83 -29.04 -7.48
N SER A 254 2.01 -28.43 -6.63
CA SER A 254 1.29 -27.20 -6.97
C SER A 254 2.24 -26.01 -7.12
N GLU A 255 3.22 -25.89 -6.22
CA GLU A 255 4.25 -24.84 -6.28
C GLU A 255 5.16 -25.00 -7.50
N LEU A 256 5.44 -26.25 -7.93
CA LEU A 256 6.22 -26.54 -9.14
C LEU A 256 5.43 -26.32 -10.44
N ALA A 257 4.10 -26.42 -10.39
CA ALA A 257 3.23 -26.24 -11.55
C ALA A 257 2.83 -24.77 -11.77
N GLY A 258 3.24 -23.86 -10.87
CA GLY A 258 3.01 -22.43 -11.01
C GLY A 258 3.71 -21.90 -12.26
N GLY A 259 2.93 -21.31 -13.16
CA GLY A 259 3.43 -20.60 -14.34
C GLY A 259 3.12 -19.10 -14.25
N HIS A 260 3.69 -18.35 -15.17
CA HIS A 260 3.35 -16.94 -15.36
C HIS A 260 1.91 -16.81 -15.87
N GLU A 261 1.14 -15.87 -15.31
CA GLU A 261 -0.25 -15.63 -15.72
C GLU A 261 -0.36 -14.99 -17.12
N THR A 262 0.76 -14.48 -17.66
CA THR A 262 0.94 -14.11 -19.06
C THR A 262 2.33 -14.53 -19.50
N THR A 263 2.50 -14.82 -20.79
CA THR A 263 3.82 -15.01 -21.41
C THR A 263 4.14 -13.89 -22.40
N ASP A 264 3.29 -12.85 -22.48
CA ASP A 264 3.49 -11.70 -23.35
C ASP A 264 4.20 -10.56 -22.59
N PRO A 265 5.45 -10.22 -22.95
CA PRO A 265 6.20 -9.17 -22.26
C PRO A 265 5.58 -7.77 -22.40
N GLU A 266 4.85 -7.47 -23.48
CA GLU A 266 4.20 -6.16 -23.68
C GLU A 266 2.97 -6.04 -22.78
N ALA A 267 2.17 -7.12 -22.66
CA ALA A 267 1.06 -7.17 -21.72
C ALA A 267 1.54 -7.01 -20.27
N HIS A 268 2.66 -7.65 -19.95
CA HIS A 268 3.28 -7.55 -18.63
C HIS A 268 3.85 -6.15 -18.33
N ASP A 269 4.57 -5.52 -19.27
CA ASP A 269 5.07 -4.15 -19.12
C ASP A 269 3.90 -3.17 -18.87
N ALA A 270 2.81 -3.31 -19.63
CA ALA A 270 1.58 -2.53 -19.44
C ALA A 270 0.98 -2.76 -18.04
N PHE A 271 0.90 -4.02 -17.60
CA PHE A 271 0.46 -4.36 -16.24
C PHE A 271 1.32 -3.68 -15.17
N LEU A 272 2.66 -3.77 -15.27
CA LEU A 272 3.58 -3.18 -14.30
C LEU A 272 3.41 -1.65 -14.21
N ARG A 273 3.21 -0.96 -15.34
CA ARG A 273 2.93 0.49 -15.35
C ARG A 273 1.63 0.81 -14.62
N GLY A 274 0.56 0.11 -14.96
CA GLY A 274 -0.75 0.30 -14.32
C GLY A 274 -0.69 0.01 -12.82
N TRP A 275 -0.02 -1.07 -12.44
CA TRP A 275 0.12 -1.47 -11.04
C TRP A 275 0.98 -0.48 -10.24
N ALA A 276 2.05 0.06 -10.83
CA ALA A 276 2.84 1.12 -10.20
C ALA A 276 2.01 2.39 -9.92
N HIS A 277 1.08 2.75 -10.81
CA HIS A 277 0.13 3.83 -10.58
C HIS A 277 -0.89 3.50 -9.48
N TYR A 278 -1.40 2.28 -9.42
CA TYR A 278 -2.23 1.80 -8.31
C TYR A 278 -1.51 1.90 -6.97
N ARG A 279 -0.23 1.52 -6.88
CA ARG A 279 0.55 1.58 -5.63
C ARG A 279 0.72 2.99 -5.04
N ARG A 280 0.51 4.06 -5.82
CA ARG A 280 0.56 5.46 -5.33
C ARG A 280 -0.67 5.86 -4.51
N ASN A 281 -1.78 5.12 -4.62
CA ASN A 281 -2.99 5.29 -3.82
C ASN A 281 -3.54 6.73 -3.77
N SER A 282 -3.81 7.34 -4.92
CA SER A 282 -4.55 8.61 -5.03
C SER A 282 -5.67 8.50 -6.08
N PRO A 283 -6.69 9.38 -6.03
CA PRO A 283 -7.73 9.43 -7.06
C PRO A 283 -7.17 9.53 -8.48
N GLU A 284 -6.20 10.43 -8.69
CA GLU A 284 -5.52 10.65 -9.97
C GLU A 284 -4.71 9.43 -10.39
N SER A 285 -3.99 8.81 -9.44
CA SER A 285 -3.12 7.68 -9.75
C SER A 285 -3.94 6.45 -10.15
N PHE A 286 -5.09 6.21 -9.52
CA PHE A 286 -6.00 5.14 -9.94
C PHE A 286 -6.56 5.39 -11.34
N ALA A 287 -6.95 6.64 -11.66
CA ALA A 287 -7.39 6.99 -13.01
C ALA A 287 -6.27 6.81 -14.06
N GLN A 288 -5.01 7.00 -13.69
CA GLN A 288 -3.85 6.72 -14.54
C GLN A 288 -3.54 5.22 -14.67
N ALA A 289 -3.88 4.40 -13.66
CA ALA A 289 -3.66 2.96 -13.69
C ALA A 289 -4.53 2.26 -14.73
N VAL A 290 -5.81 2.67 -14.83
CA VAL A 290 -6.84 2.01 -15.66
C VAL A 290 -6.40 1.84 -17.12
N PRO A 291 -5.96 2.87 -17.87
CA PRO A 291 -5.60 2.72 -19.29
C PRO A 291 -4.46 1.74 -19.54
N TYR A 292 -3.50 1.64 -18.61
CA TYR A 292 -2.40 0.68 -18.73
C TYR A 292 -2.87 -0.76 -18.47
N LEU A 293 -3.76 -0.96 -17.50
CA LEU A 293 -4.33 -2.28 -17.22
C LEU A 293 -5.30 -2.71 -18.34
N GLU A 294 -6.08 -1.78 -18.89
CA GLU A 294 -6.90 -2.01 -20.09
C GLU A 294 -6.01 -2.40 -21.28
N ARG A 295 -4.87 -1.73 -21.48
CA ARG A 295 -3.90 -2.11 -22.51
C ARG A 295 -3.35 -3.53 -22.30
N ALA A 296 -3.10 -3.94 -21.06
CA ALA A 296 -2.62 -5.29 -20.77
C ALA A 296 -3.62 -6.37 -21.21
N ILE A 297 -4.93 -6.18 -20.95
CA ILE A 297 -5.97 -7.12 -21.35
C ILE A 297 -6.32 -7.05 -22.85
N GLU A 298 -6.03 -5.92 -23.52
CA GLU A 298 -6.12 -5.81 -24.98
C GLU A 298 -5.04 -6.66 -25.68
N ILE A 299 -3.83 -6.68 -25.13
CA ILE A 299 -2.70 -7.46 -25.67
C ILE A 299 -2.90 -8.95 -25.36
N ASP A 300 -3.21 -9.27 -24.10
CA ASP A 300 -3.47 -10.64 -23.65
C ASP A 300 -4.86 -10.74 -22.99
N PRO A 301 -5.90 -11.10 -23.77
CA PRO A 301 -7.27 -11.26 -23.25
C PRO A 301 -7.44 -12.38 -22.21
N ASN A 302 -6.44 -13.23 -21.99
CA ASN A 302 -6.47 -14.28 -20.96
C ASN A 302 -5.71 -13.88 -19.68
N TYR A 303 -5.13 -12.68 -19.63
CA TYR A 303 -4.31 -12.21 -18.51
C TYR A 303 -5.15 -11.90 -17.27
N SER A 304 -5.47 -12.94 -16.51
CA SER A 304 -6.36 -12.89 -15.35
C SER A 304 -5.95 -11.86 -14.29
N ARG A 305 -4.64 -11.77 -14.00
CA ARG A 305 -4.08 -10.78 -13.06
C ARG A 305 -4.45 -9.35 -13.42
N ALA A 306 -4.45 -8.99 -14.70
CA ALA A 306 -4.77 -7.64 -15.16
C ALA A 306 -6.26 -7.33 -14.99
N TYR A 307 -7.14 -8.30 -15.26
CA TYR A 307 -8.56 -8.18 -14.94
C TYR A 307 -8.81 -8.06 -13.42
N ALA A 308 -8.17 -8.90 -12.60
CA ALA A 308 -8.28 -8.83 -11.15
C ALA A 308 -7.73 -7.50 -10.58
N ALA A 309 -6.69 -6.95 -11.20
CA ALA A 309 -6.15 -5.64 -10.89
C ALA A 309 -7.14 -4.51 -11.21
N LEU A 310 -7.79 -4.53 -12.38
CA LEU A 310 -8.86 -3.57 -12.70
C LEU A 310 -10.01 -3.63 -11.70
N ALA A 311 -10.49 -4.84 -11.38
CA ALA A 311 -11.52 -5.03 -10.38
C ALA A 311 -11.09 -4.49 -9.01
N THR A 312 -9.83 -4.68 -8.63
CA THR A 312 -9.25 -4.15 -7.39
C THR A 312 -9.17 -2.62 -7.38
N VAL A 313 -8.75 -2.01 -8.48
CA VAL A 313 -8.71 -0.53 -8.63
C VAL A 313 -10.12 0.04 -8.46
N TYR A 314 -11.11 -0.46 -9.19
CA TYR A 314 -12.49 0.02 -9.09
C TYR A 314 -13.09 -0.22 -7.70
N ARG A 315 -12.81 -1.36 -7.05
CA ARG A 315 -13.21 -1.59 -5.66
C ARG A 315 -12.58 -0.56 -4.72
N LYS A 316 -11.27 -0.32 -4.80
CA LYS A 316 -10.60 0.67 -3.94
C LYS A 316 -11.08 2.09 -4.22
N VAL A 317 -11.47 2.44 -5.46
CA VAL A 317 -12.18 3.70 -5.77
C VAL A 317 -13.46 3.82 -4.93
N MET A 318 -14.31 2.78 -4.93
CA MET A 318 -15.54 2.77 -4.15
C MET A 318 -15.27 2.83 -2.63
N ASP A 319 -14.39 1.97 -2.12
CA ASP A 319 -14.07 1.89 -0.69
C ASP A 319 -13.49 3.21 -0.15
N ASN A 320 -12.59 3.83 -0.92
CA ASN A 320 -11.99 5.11 -0.54
C ASN A 320 -13.00 6.25 -0.64
N ASN A 321 -13.85 6.28 -1.68
CA ASN A 321 -14.93 7.25 -1.80
C ASN A 321 -15.85 7.22 -0.56
N MET A 322 -16.29 6.03 -0.14
CA MET A 322 -17.17 5.88 1.00
C MET A 322 -16.48 6.19 2.33
N SER A 323 -15.26 5.68 2.54
CA SER A 323 -14.54 5.86 3.81
C SER A 323 -14.14 7.30 4.06
N THR A 324 -13.76 8.03 3.01
CA THR A 324 -13.34 9.44 3.09
C THR A 324 -14.46 10.44 2.80
N ARG A 325 -15.63 9.99 2.32
CA ARG A 325 -16.70 10.83 1.74
C ARG A 325 -16.19 11.79 0.64
N ASN A 326 -15.17 11.38 -0.11
CA ASN A 326 -14.53 12.18 -1.15
C ASN A 326 -14.93 11.72 -2.57
N ASP A 327 -15.74 12.53 -3.25
CA ASP A 327 -16.19 12.27 -4.63
C ASP A 327 -15.07 12.29 -5.66
N ALA A 328 -13.89 12.81 -5.33
CA ALA A 328 -12.74 12.79 -6.23
C ALA A 328 -12.39 11.38 -6.70
N TRP A 329 -12.47 10.37 -5.82
CA TRP A 329 -12.15 8.98 -6.16
C TRP A 329 -12.93 8.47 -7.38
N VAL A 330 -14.22 8.80 -7.46
CA VAL A 330 -15.11 8.46 -8.59
C VAL A 330 -14.98 9.50 -9.71
N GLY A 331 -14.95 10.79 -9.36
CA GLY A 331 -14.89 11.90 -10.30
C GLY A 331 -13.66 11.87 -11.22
N PHE A 332 -12.49 11.46 -10.71
CA PHE A 332 -11.28 11.30 -11.53
C PHE A 332 -11.38 10.16 -12.53
N GLN A 333 -12.20 9.15 -12.27
CA GLN A 333 -12.47 8.08 -13.24
C GLN A 333 -13.33 8.59 -14.40
N LYS A 334 -14.04 9.71 -14.23
CA LYS A 334 -15.03 10.24 -15.19
C LYS A 334 -16.14 9.21 -15.48
N LEU A 335 -16.50 8.45 -14.46
CA LEU A 335 -17.55 7.45 -14.45
C LEU A 335 -18.56 7.79 -13.35
N SER A 336 -19.80 7.35 -13.51
CA SER A 336 -20.78 7.30 -12.44
C SER A 336 -20.45 6.19 -11.44
N TRP A 337 -21.05 6.25 -10.25
CA TRP A 337 -20.93 5.19 -9.24
C TRP A 337 -21.34 3.81 -9.79
N THR A 338 -22.46 3.77 -10.51
CA THR A 338 -22.98 2.55 -11.14
C THR A 338 -21.98 1.98 -12.16
N GLU A 339 -21.43 2.83 -13.04
CA GLU A 339 -20.44 2.38 -14.03
C GLU A 339 -19.15 1.85 -13.38
N VAL A 340 -18.70 2.42 -12.25
CA VAL A 340 -17.57 1.88 -11.49
C VAL A 340 -17.90 0.48 -10.94
N GLY A 341 -19.09 0.29 -10.40
CA GLY A 341 -19.57 -1.00 -9.90
C GLY A 341 -19.70 -2.05 -11.01
N GLU A 342 -20.26 -1.68 -12.16
CA GLU A 342 -20.40 -2.56 -13.33
C GLU A 342 -19.04 -3.01 -13.86
N ARG A 343 -18.11 -2.06 -14.08
CA ARG A 343 -16.75 -2.38 -14.55
C ARG A 343 -15.99 -3.27 -13.58
N ARG A 344 -16.15 -3.03 -12.27
CA ARG A 344 -15.59 -3.92 -11.23
C ARG A 344 -16.10 -5.34 -11.39
N ALA A 345 -17.42 -5.53 -11.49
CA ALA A 345 -18.04 -6.83 -11.59
C ALA A 345 -17.67 -7.57 -12.89
N GLU A 346 -17.66 -6.87 -14.03
CA GLU A 346 -17.27 -7.41 -15.32
C GLU A 346 -15.82 -7.91 -15.30
N ASN A 347 -14.88 -7.07 -14.84
CA ASN A 347 -13.48 -7.45 -14.77
C ASN A 347 -13.25 -8.65 -13.83
N LEU A 348 -13.95 -8.69 -12.69
CA LEU A 348 -13.88 -9.83 -11.78
C LEU A 348 -14.40 -11.12 -12.44
N GLN A 349 -15.50 -11.05 -13.20
CA GLN A 349 -16.03 -12.20 -13.94
C GLN A 349 -15.04 -12.73 -14.99
N HIS A 350 -14.30 -11.83 -15.65
CA HIS A 350 -13.25 -12.23 -16.59
C HIS A 350 -12.07 -12.90 -15.90
N ALA A 351 -11.60 -12.35 -14.77
CA ALA A 351 -10.52 -12.94 -13.98
C ALA A 351 -10.86 -14.37 -13.50
N LEU A 352 -12.12 -14.64 -13.18
CA LEU A 352 -12.58 -15.97 -12.74
C LEU A 352 -12.47 -17.07 -13.79
N LYS A 353 -12.17 -16.75 -15.06
CA LYS A 353 -11.91 -17.76 -16.09
C LYS A 353 -10.61 -18.53 -15.81
N ASN A 354 -9.60 -17.86 -15.27
CA ASN A 354 -8.31 -18.42 -14.89
C ASN A 354 -7.87 -17.80 -13.54
N PRO A 355 -8.49 -18.18 -12.41
CA PRO A 355 -8.34 -17.44 -11.16
C PRO A 355 -6.95 -17.64 -10.52
N GLY A 356 -6.24 -16.53 -10.29
CA GLY A 356 -5.05 -16.46 -9.45
C GLY A 356 -5.37 -15.96 -8.03
N ALA A 357 -4.35 -15.79 -7.19
CA ALA A 357 -4.53 -15.35 -5.80
C ALA A 357 -5.22 -13.97 -5.72
N LEU A 358 -4.82 -13.00 -6.55
CA LEU A 358 -5.44 -11.67 -6.61
C LEU A 358 -6.94 -11.75 -6.99
N THR A 359 -7.32 -12.72 -7.82
CA THR A 359 -8.73 -12.94 -8.18
C THR A 359 -9.55 -13.37 -6.97
N TYR A 360 -9.04 -14.34 -6.20
CA TYR A 360 -9.70 -14.81 -4.99
C TYR A 360 -9.73 -13.75 -3.89
N GLN A 361 -8.68 -12.93 -3.76
CA GLN A 361 -8.66 -11.77 -2.87
C GLN A 361 -9.78 -10.78 -3.23
N ALA A 362 -9.88 -10.39 -4.51
CA ALA A 362 -10.91 -9.48 -4.99
C ALA A 362 -12.33 -10.05 -4.76
N LEU A 363 -12.52 -11.35 -5.00
CA LEU A 363 -13.80 -12.02 -4.77
C LEU A 363 -14.16 -12.15 -3.28
N ALA A 364 -13.18 -12.34 -2.39
CA ALA A 364 -13.40 -12.36 -0.95
C ALA A 364 -13.92 -11.00 -0.44
N PHE A 365 -13.32 -9.89 -0.90
CA PHE A 365 -13.82 -8.56 -0.59
C PHE A 365 -15.19 -8.28 -1.21
N GLU A 366 -15.46 -8.77 -2.43
CA GLU A 366 -16.79 -8.70 -3.06
C GLU A 366 -17.87 -9.33 -2.19
N TYR A 367 -17.65 -10.57 -1.77
CA TYR A 367 -18.62 -11.27 -0.93
C TYR A 367 -18.77 -10.64 0.44
N SER A 368 -17.68 -10.12 1.02
CA SER A 368 -17.72 -9.41 2.30
C SER A 368 -18.64 -8.20 2.24
N VAL A 369 -18.52 -7.37 1.18
CA VAL A 369 -19.38 -6.20 0.96
C VAL A 369 -20.86 -6.58 0.83
N ARG A 370 -21.15 -7.73 0.21
CA ARG A 370 -22.53 -8.25 0.07
C ARG A 370 -23.05 -8.99 1.31
N GLY A 371 -22.29 -9.02 2.39
CA GLY A 371 -22.64 -9.77 3.61
C GLY A 371 -22.61 -11.29 3.47
N ARG A 372 -22.03 -11.80 2.38
CA ARG A 372 -21.87 -13.23 2.07
C ARG A 372 -20.60 -13.77 2.73
N THR A 373 -20.60 -13.80 4.06
CA THR A 373 -19.36 -13.99 4.85
C THR A 373 -18.75 -15.38 4.70
N ASP A 374 -19.56 -16.43 4.54
CA ASP A 374 -19.05 -17.79 4.35
C ASP A 374 -18.35 -17.94 3.00
N GLU A 375 -18.94 -17.39 1.92
CA GLU A 375 -18.27 -17.36 0.63
C GLU A 375 -17.01 -16.51 0.66
N ALA A 376 -17.04 -15.37 1.34
CA ALA A 376 -15.87 -14.51 1.52
C ALA A 376 -14.71 -15.24 2.21
N ILE A 377 -14.99 -15.97 3.30
CA ILE A 377 -14.01 -16.80 4.00
C ILE A 377 -13.43 -17.85 3.04
N ALA A 378 -14.27 -18.57 2.30
CA ALA A 378 -13.81 -19.60 1.38
C ALA A 378 -12.88 -19.05 0.28
N GLN A 379 -13.19 -17.87 -0.27
CA GLN A 379 -12.33 -17.24 -1.27
C GLN A 379 -11.03 -16.71 -0.66
N ALA A 380 -11.08 -16.12 0.54
CA ALA A 380 -9.87 -15.67 1.23
C ALA A 380 -8.93 -16.84 1.56
N THR A 381 -9.49 -17.98 2.00
CA THR A 381 -8.72 -19.22 2.19
C THR A 381 -8.09 -19.70 0.89
N SER A 382 -8.83 -19.68 -0.23
CA SER A 382 -8.28 -20.05 -1.55
C SER A 382 -7.12 -19.14 -1.97
N ALA A 383 -7.20 -17.84 -1.68
CA ALA A 383 -6.10 -16.91 -1.91
C ALA A 383 -4.86 -17.26 -1.07
N ILE A 384 -5.04 -17.59 0.21
CA ILE A 384 -3.96 -17.97 1.13
C ILE A 384 -3.33 -19.32 0.71
N GLU A 385 -4.12 -20.25 0.20
CA GLU A 385 -3.59 -21.53 -0.31
C GLU A 385 -2.67 -21.34 -1.52
N LEU A 386 -2.97 -20.37 -2.38
CA LEU A 386 -2.12 -20.05 -3.54
C LEU A 386 -0.89 -19.21 -3.16
N GLU A 387 -1.04 -18.24 -2.27
CA GLU A 387 0.02 -17.31 -1.86
C GLU A 387 0.04 -17.19 -0.33
N PRO A 388 0.56 -18.20 0.41
CA PRO A 388 0.52 -18.25 1.87
C PRO A 388 1.31 -17.16 2.59
N ASN A 389 2.18 -16.43 1.88
CA ASN A 389 2.90 -15.27 2.42
C ASN A 389 2.37 -13.92 1.90
N ASN A 390 1.30 -13.89 1.12
CA ASN A 390 0.69 -12.63 0.69
C ASN A 390 -0.26 -12.13 1.79
N PRO A 391 0.01 -10.96 2.42
CA PRO A 391 -0.78 -10.47 3.54
C PRO A 391 -2.23 -10.11 3.16
N VAL A 392 -2.51 -9.81 1.89
CA VAL A 392 -3.85 -9.39 1.43
C VAL A 392 -4.88 -10.52 1.55
N GLY A 393 -4.45 -11.78 1.41
CA GLY A 393 -5.34 -12.94 1.64
C GLY A 393 -5.82 -13.01 3.09
N TYR A 394 -4.90 -12.78 4.04
CA TYR A 394 -5.20 -12.75 5.48
C TYR A 394 -6.01 -11.52 5.88
N GLU A 395 -5.78 -10.36 5.25
CA GLU A 395 -6.63 -9.18 5.42
C GLU A 395 -8.07 -9.47 4.98
N ALA A 396 -8.25 -10.06 3.80
CA ALA A 396 -9.58 -10.43 3.30
C ALA A 396 -10.27 -11.45 4.22
N LEU A 397 -9.51 -12.42 4.74
CA LEU A 397 -10.01 -13.39 5.73
C LEU A 397 -10.43 -12.71 7.03
N ALA A 398 -9.60 -11.80 7.55
CA ALA A 398 -9.91 -11.02 8.74
C ALA A 398 -11.19 -10.20 8.56
N ALA A 399 -11.29 -9.48 7.44
CA ALA A 399 -12.48 -8.71 7.10
C ALA A 399 -13.73 -9.59 7.08
N ALA A 400 -13.68 -10.76 6.43
CA ALA A 400 -14.81 -11.67 6.34
C ALA A 400 -15.19 -12.29 7.71
N LEU A 401 -14.21 -12.71 8.51
CA LEU A 401 -14.43 -13.30 9.84
C LEU A 401 -15.03 -12.29 10.82
N ILE A 402 -14.48 -11.07 10.88
CA ILE A 402 -14.97 -10.01 11.78
C ILE A 402 -16.42 -9.66 11.42
N GLN A 403 -16.71 -9.49 10.12
CA GLN A 403 -18.05 -9.17 9.63
C GLN A 403 -19.03 -10.33 9.84
N GLY A 404 -18.55 -11.57 9.79
CA GLY A 404 -19.31 -12.79 10.07
C GLY A 404 -19.50 -13.10 11.56
N GLY A 405 -19.09 -12.21 12.46
CA GLY A 405 -19.27 -12.40 13.91
C GLY A 405 -18.24 -13.31 14.57
N ARG A 406 -17.08 -13.51 13.94
CA ARG A 406 -15.93 -14.25 14.47
C ARG A 406 -14.74 -13.32 14.69
N PRO A 407 -14.86 -12.29 15.55
CA PRO A 407 -13.84 -11.26 15.69
C PRO A 407 -12.52 -11.77 16.31
N ALA A 408 -12.54 -12.83 17.12
CA ALA A 408 -11.30 -13.42 17.66
C ALA A 408 -10.43 -14.03 16.54
N ASP A 409 -11.02 -14.91 15.73
CA ASP A 409 -10.35 -15.53 14.57
C ASP A 409 -9.91 -14.47 13.56
N GLY A 410 -10.71 -13.42 13.37
CA GLY A 410 -10.35 -12.29 12.50
C GLY A 410 -9.20 -11.44 13.04
N ALA A 411 -9.09 -11.27 14.36
CA ALA A 411 -7.95 -10.61 15.00
C ALA A 411 -6.65 -11.41 14.78
N GLU A 412 -6.71 -12.73 14.89
CA GLU A 412 -5.57 -13.61 14.59
C GLU A 412 -5.16 -13.48 13.11
N ALA A 413 -6.13 -13.52 12.19
CA ALA A 413 -5.86 -13.37 10.75
C ALA A 413 -5.21 -12.03 10.41
N ILE A 414 -5.69 -10.90 10.94
CA ILE A 414 -5.07 -9.60 10.64
C ILE A 414 -3.69 -9.47 11.30
N GLN A 415 -3.46 -10.07 12.45
CA GLN A 415 -2.14 -10.11 13.09
C GLN A 415 -1.13 -10.91 12.26
N GLU A 416 -1.56 -11.98 11.60
CA GLU A 416 -0.72 -12.72 10.65
C GLU A 416 -0.38 -11.84 9.43
N ALA A 417 -1.36 -11.11 8.88
CA ALA A 417 -1.11 -10.14 7.82
C ALA A 417 -0.08 -9.08 8.24
N MET A 418 -0.19 -8.55 9.47
CA MET A 418 0.76 -7.58 10.04
C MET A 418 2.15 -8.19 10.31
N ARG A 419 2.25 -9.51 10.54
CA ARG A 419 3.53 -10.21 10.70
C ARG A 419 4.26 -10.39 9.36
N LEU A 420 3.51 -10.70 8.31
CA LEU A 420 3.99 -10.77 6.92
C LEU A 420 4.35 -9.38 6.38
N ASP A 421 3.65 -8.34 6.82
CA ASP A 421 3.90 -6.94 6.45
C ASP A 421 4.11 -6.05 7.69
N PRO A 422 5.28 -6.09 8.38
CA PRO A 422 5.56 -5.29 9.58
C PRO A 422 5.37 -3.77 9.45
N ARG A 423 5.45 -3.22 8.24
CA ARG A 423 5.12 -1.82 7.87
C ARG A 423 3.80 -1.77 7.09
N TYR A 424 2.80 -2.46 7.61
CA TYR A 424 1.48 -2.61 7.02
C TYR A 424 0.78 -1.27 6.70
N PRO A 425 -0.15 -1.26 5.73
CA PRO A 425 -1.06 -0.14 5.50
C PRO A 425 -1.93 0.13 6.74
N HIS A 426 -2.29 1.41 6.96
CA HIS A 426 -3.10 1.81 8.11
C HIS A 426 -4.47 1.11 8.18
N GLU A 427 -4.99 0.58 7.08
CA GLU A 427 -6.25 -0.18 7.04
C GLU A 427 -6.20 -1.47 7.89
N TYR A 428 -5.02 -2.03 8.18
CA TYR A 428 -4.90 -3.21 9.05
C TYR A 428 -5.24 -2.86 10.50
N LEU A 429 -4.92 -1.64 10.93
CA LEU A 429 -5.30 -1.15 12.26
C LEU A 429 -6.82 -0.94 12.38
N PHE A 430 -7.49 -0.59 11.28
CA PHE A 430 -8.95 -0.54 11.27
C PHE A 430 -9.55 -1.92 11.57
N TRP A 431 -9.12 -2.96 10.85
CA TRP A 431 -9.63 -4.32 11.07
C TRP A 431 -9.30 -4.85 12.46
N LEU A 432 -8.08 -4.65 12.96
CA LEU A 432 -7.71 -5.03 14.32
C LEU A 432 -8.54 -4.29 15.38
N GLY A 433 -8.71 -2.97 15.22
CA GLY A 433 -9.51 -2.15 16.13
C GLY A 433 -10.99 -2.53 16.11
N LEU A 434 -11.54 -2.88 14.94
CA LEU A 434 -12.90 -3.39 14.81
C LEU A 434 -13.08 -4.75 15.50
N ALA A 435 -12.12 -5.66 15.34
CA ALA A 435 -12.14 -6.94 16.04
C ALA A 435 -12.12 -6.76 17.56
N GLN A 436 -11.23 -5.91 18.08
CA GLN A 436 -11.15 -5.55 19.50
C GLN A 436 -12.45 -4.93 20.00
N PHE A 437 -13.06 -4.02 19.22
CA PHE A 437 -14.36 -3.43 19.56
C PHE A 437 -15.46 -4.49 19.65
N ASN A 438 -15.50 -5.43 18.70
CA ASN A 438 -16.48 -6.52 18.69
C ASN A 438 -16.28 -7.54 19.83
N LEU A 439 -15.04 -7.63 20.34
CA LEU A 439 -14.68 -8.39 21.54
C LEU A 439 -14.89 -7.60 22.86
N GLU A 440 -15.47 -6.39 22.80
CA GLU A 440 -15.69 -5.50 23.96
C GLU A 440 -14.39 -5.04 24.64
N GLN A 441 -13.26 -5.11 23.94
CA GLN A 441 -11.96 -4.61 24.36
C GLN A 441 -11.83 -3.11 24.03
N PHE A 442 -12.75 -2.29 24.56
CA PHE A 442 -12.93 -0.90 24.11
C PHE A 442 -11.69 -0.02 24.28
N GLU A 443 -10.90 -0.24 25.33
CA GLU A 443 -9.66 0.52 25.59
C GLU A 443 -8.61 0.24 24.51
N GLN A 444 -8.37 -1.04 24.21
CA GLN A 444 -7.45 -1.47 23.15
C GLN A 444 -7.94 -1.05 21.77
N ALA A 445 -9.25 -1.15 21.52
CA ALA A 445 -9.86 -0.67 20.28
C ALA A 445 -9.63 0.83 20.08
N ALA A 446 -9.87 1.64 21.11
CA ALA A 446 -9.67 3.09 21.05
C ALA A 446 -8.20 3.47 20.78
N GLU A 447 -7.23 2.78 21.41
CA GLU A 447 -5.80 2.99 21.18
C GLU A 447 -5.35 2.57 19.77
N THR A 448 -5.80 1.40 19.30
CA THR A 448 -5.48 0.89 17.97
C THR A 448 -6.04 1.80 16.89
N LEU A 449 -7.28 2.25 17.04
CA LEU A 449 -7.94 3.14 16.08
C LEU A 449 -7.40 4.56 16.16
N ASP A 450 -6.90 5.01 17.31
CA ASP A 450 -6.17 6.28 17.41
C ASP A 450 -4.94 6.26 16.49
N ARG A 451 -4.13 5.19 16.57
CA ARG A 451 -2.99 4.98 15.67
C ARG A 451 -3.40 4.91 14.20
N ALA A 452 -4.54 4.28 13.89
CA ALA A 452 -5.09 4.26 12.53
C ALA A 452 -5.38 5.69 12.03
N THR A 453 -6.05 6.50 12.84
CA THR A 453 -6.42 7.88 12.49
C THR A 453 -5.24 8.86 12.48
N GLN A 454 -4.16 8.59 13.22
CA GLN A 454 -2.92 9.38 13.12
C GLN A 454 -2.21 9.14 11.77
N GLY A 455 -2.25 7.91 11.26
CA GLY A 455 -1.67 7.56 9.97
C GLY A 455 -2.54 7.94 8.77
N ASN A 456 -3.86 7.86 8.93
CA ASN A 456 -4.84 8.31 7.94
C ASN A 456 -5.99 9.09 8.61
N PRO A 457 -5.86 10.42 8.78
CA PRO A 457 -6.87 11.26 9.42
C PRO A 457 -8.22 11.30 8.70
N GLU A 458 -8.25 10.91 7.41
CA GLU A 458 -9.45 10.92 6.57
C GLU A 458 -10.21 9.59 6.57
N ASP A 459 -9.74 8.56 7.29
CA ASP A 459 -10.46 7.29 7.40
C ASP A 459 -11.66 7.40 8.35
N GLY A 460 -12.82 7.77 7.78
CA GLY A 460 -14.08 7.89 8.50
C GLY A 460 -14.49 6.61 9.22
N ARG A 461 -14.14 5.43 8.69
CA ARG A 461 -14.47 4.14 9.33
C ARG A 461 -13.76 3.99 10.66
N SER A 462 -12.45 4.30 10.71
CA SER A 462 -11.67 4.27 11.95
C SER A 462 -12.18 5.31 12.96
N LEU A 463 -12.53 6.52 12.52
CA LEU A 463 -13.10 7.55 13.38
C LEU A 463 -14.44 7.13 14.00
N ILE A 464 -15.33 6.49 13.22
CA ILE A 464 -16.63 6.00 13.71
C ILE A 464 -16.43 4.97 14.82
N VAL A 465 -15.62 3.93 14.57
CA VAL A 465 -15.43 2.85 15.56
C VAL A 465 -14.68 3.39 16.79
N ARG A 466 -13.74 4.32 16.62
CA ARG A 466 -13.03 4.98 17.73
C ARG A 466 -13.97 5.80 18.59
N ALA A 467 -14.85 6.61 17.98
CA ALA A 467 -15.85 7.39 18.70
C ALA A 467 -16.77 6.47 19.50
N ALA A 468 -17.22 5.36 18.90
CA ALA A 468 -18.04 4.37 19.58
C ALA A 468 -17.33 3.75 20.79
N ALA A 469 -16.06 3.34 20.62
CA ALA A 469 -15.26 2.77 21.70
C ALA A 469 -15.09 3.76 22.86
N LEU A 470 -14.76 5.01 22.57
CA LEU A 470 -14.63 6.07 23.59
C LEU A 470 -15.96 6.38 24.29
N GLY A 471 -17.08 6.32 23.56
CA GLY A 471 -18.41 6.44 24.13
C GLY A 471 -18.74 5.31 25.11
N GLN A 472 -18.40 4.06 24.76
CA GLN A 472 -18.56 2.90 25.66
C GLN A 472 -17.70 3.02 26.94
N LEU A 473 -16.52 3.65 26.83
CA LEU A 473 -15.64 3.93 27.98
C LEU A 473 -16.10 5.14 28.82
N GLY A 474 -17.05 5.94 28.34
CA GLY A 474 -17.46 7.18 28.99
C GLY A 474 -16.45 8.34 28.85
N GLU A 475 -15.47 8.22 27.95
CA GLU A 475 -14.41 9.19 27.66
C GLU A 475 -14.93 10.34 26.77
N LYS A 476 -15.91 11.08 27.28
CA LYS A 476 -16.74 12.04 26.51
C LYS A 476 -15.94 13.10 25.75
N ASP A 477 -14.92 13.68 26.36
CA ASP A 477 -14.13 14.75 25.73
C ASP A 477 -13.37 14.24 24.51
N LYS A 478 -12.74 13.06 24.63
CA LYS A 478 -12.05 12.40 23.52
C LYS A 478 -13.05 11.96 22.44
N ALA A 479 -14.21 11.43 22.84
CA ALA A 479 -15.25 11.00 21.92
C ALA A 479 -15.78 12.18 21.09
N MET A 480 -16.05 13.32 21.71
CA MET A 480 -16.49 14.55 21.04
C MET A 480 -15.44 15.07 20.05
N LEU A 481 -14.15 15.10 20.41
CA LEU A 481 -13.07 15.46 19.49
C LEU A 481 -13.00 14.53 18.27
N THR A 482 -13.32 13.24 18.47
CA THR A 482 -13.38 12.25 17.37
C THR A 482 -14.54 12.52 16.44
N ILE A 483 -15.72 12.84 17.00
CA ILE A 483 -16.91 13.19 16.23
C ILE A 483 -16.67 14.50 15.45
N ASP A 484 -16.00 15.48 16.04
CA ASP A 484 -15.64 16.73 15.36
C ASP A 484 -14.67 16.49 14.20
N ALA A 485 -13.72 15.56 14.34
CA ALA A 485 -12.87 15.12 13.24
C ALA A 485 -13.68 14.41 12.14
N LEU A 486 -14.58 13.50 12.53
CA LEU A 486 -15.47 12.78 11.61
C LEU A 486 -16.38 13.72 10.81
N ASN A 487 -16.96 14.73 11.47
CA ASN A 487 -17.85 15.70 10.83
C ASN A 487 -17.11 16.64 9.88
N ARG A 488 -15.82 16.93 10.11
CA ARG A 488 -15.01 17.73 9.18
C ARG A 488 -14.86 17.07 7.81
N LEU A 489 -14.81 15.73 7.76
CA LEU A 489 -14.80 14.99 6.48
C LEU A 489 -16.07 15.25 5.63
N SER A 490 -17.19 15.65 6.25
CA SER A 490 -18.43 15.95 5.54
C SER A 490 -18.53 17.40 5.05
N VAL A 491 -17.83 18.33 5.71
CA VAL A 491 -17.90 19.78 5.42
C VAL A 491 -17.02 20.19 4.23
N GLU A 492 -15.89 19.50 3.99
CA GLU A 492 -14.94 19.84 2.92
C GLU A 492 -15.46 19.59 1.49
N ARG A 493 -16.65 19.00 1.34
CA ARG A 493 -17.30 18.72 0.04
C ARG A 493 -17.94 19.93 -0.65
N GLN A 494 -18.12 21.06 0.03
CA GLN A 494 -18.81 22.25 -0.53
C GLN A 494 -18.08 22.96 -1.70
N GLY A 495 -16.97 22.41 -2.20
CA GLY A 495 -16.12 23.02 -3.23
C GLY A 495 -16.03 22.30 -4.59
N ILE A 496 -16.75 21.19 -4.83
CA ILE A 496 -16.61 20.41 -6.08
C ILE A 496 -17.86 20.54 -6.98
N GLN A 497 -17.59 20.72 -8.28
CA GLN A 497 -18.48 21.15 -9.36
C GLN A 497 -19.71 20.25 -9.56
N GLU A 498 -20.88 20.87 -9.74
CA GLU A 498 -22.16 20.24 -10.11
C GLU A 498 -22.02 19.35 -11.36
N GLY A 499 -22.38 18.06 -11.27
CA GLY A 499 -22.49 17.22 -12.47
C GLY A 499 -22.40 15.70 -12.29
N VAL A 500 -21.97 15.20 -11.14
CA VAL A 500 -21.99 13.76 -10.80
C VAL A 500 -22.97 13.58 -9.66
N ASP A 501 -23.72 12.47 -9.60
CA ASP A 501 -24.67 12.11 -8.53
C ASP A 501 -24.02 12.17 -7.13
N SER A 502 -23.83 13.38 -6.61
CA SER A 502 -23.21 13.61 -5.32
C SER A 502 -24.25 13.27 -4.26
N LEU A 503 -24.01 12.18 -3.54
CA LEU A 503 -24.76 11.80 -2.35
C LEU A 503 -24.57 12.87 -1.28
N MET A 504 -25.23 14.05 -1.35
CA MET A 504 -25.06 15.12 -0.34
C MET A 504 -25.15 14.54 1.07
N PHE A 505 -24.05 14.62 1.82
CA PHE A 505 -23.97 14.10 3.17
C PHE A 505 -23.78 15.28 4.13
N GLY A 506 -24.74 15.51 5.03
CA GLY A 506 -24.56 16.39 6.18
C GLY A 506 -23.58 15.79 7.22
N PRO A 507 -23.49 16.42 8.41
CA PRO A 507 -22.75 15.85 9.55
C PRO A 507 -23.16 14.40 9.80
N TYR A 508 -22.23 13.55 10.23
CA TYR A 508 -22.52 12.14 10.50
C TYR A 508 -23.54 11.98 11.62
N THR A 509 -24.46 11.04 11.43
CA THR A 509 -25.53 10.73 12.37
C THR A 509 -25.63 9.24 12.62
N LEU A 510 -26.39 8.83 13.64
CA LEU A 510 -26.68 7.42 13.83
C LEU A 510 -27.46 6.82 12.65
N GLU A 511 -28.13 7.61 11.80
CA GLU A 511 -28.78 7.11 10.58
C GLU A 511 -27.77 6.91 9.44
N ASP A 512 -26.70 7.70 9.38
CA ASP A 512 -25.58 7.53 8.42
C ASP A 512 -24.67 6.37 8.77
N VAL A 513 -24.70 5.93 10.04
CA VAL A 513 -23.89 4.81 10.52
C VAL A 513 -24.62 3.50 10.20
N ASP A 514 -24.61 3.16 8.93
CA ASP A 514 -24.77 1.78 8.47
C ASP A 514 -23.45 1.40 7.79
N LEU A 515 -22.44 1.17 8.62
CA LEU A 515 -21.19 0.60 8.15
C LEU A 515 -21.50 -0.82 7.64
N TRP A 516 -21.17 -1.07 6.38
CA TRP A 516 -21.28 -2.39 5.74
C TRP A 516 -20.48 -3.46 6.49
N THR A 517 -19.59 -3.05 7.40
CA THR A 517 -18.78 -3.90 8.27
C THR A 517 -19.50 -4.51 9.49
N PHE A 518 -20.77 -4.20 9.73
CA PHE A 518 -21.54 -4.76 10.86
C PHE A 518 -22.75 -5.57 10.37
N ASN A 519 -22.50 -6.79 9.88
CA ASN A 519 -23.56 -7.72 9.47
C ASN A 519 -24.23 -8.41 10.67
N VAL A 520 -23.57 -8.45 11.82
CA VAL A 520 -24.11 -9.02 13.07
C VAL A 520 -24.91 -7.98 13.85
N THR A 521 -26.16 -8.32 14.20
CA THR A 521 -27.09 -7.43 14.90
C THR A 521 -26.54 -6.89 16.22
N ASN A 522 -25.89 -7.74 17.02
CA ASN A 522 -25.36 -7.34 18.32
C ASN A 522 -24.20 -6.35 18.19
N ASP A 523 -23.28 -6.59 17.26
CA ASP A 523 -22.14 -5.70 17.03
C ASP A 523 -22.61 -4.33 16.53
N ARG A 524 -23.63 -4.30 15.66
CA ARG A 524 -24.26 -3.05 15.22
C ARG A 524 -24.94 -2.31 16.37
N ALA A 525 -25.67 -3.02 17.23
CA ALA A 525 -26.30 -2.42 18.40
C ALA A 525 -25.26 -1.82 19.35
N ARG A 526 -24.14 -2.52 19.57
CA ARG A 526 -23.01 -2.06 20.39
C ARG A 526 -22.37 -0.80 19.80
N LEU A 527 -22.14 -0.77 18.49
CA LEU A 527 -21.63 0.41 17.78
C LEU A 527 -22.56 1.60 17.97
N ARG A 528 -23.85 1.44 17.67
CA ARG A 528 -24.85 2.51 17.77
C ARG A 528 -24.96 3.05 19.19
N GLU A 529 -24.94 2.18 20.19
CA GLU A 529 -24.97 2.60 21.59
C GLU A 529 -23.71 3.37 21.97
N GLY A 530 -22.53 2.90 21.57
CA GLY A 530 -21.27 3.62 21.78
C GLY A 530 -21.28 5.01 21.17
N LEU A 531 -21.75 5.14 19.92
CA LEU A 531 -21.89 6.44 19.25
C LEU A 531 -22.91 7.35 19.91
N ARG A 532 -24.03 6.81 20.39
CA ARG A 532 -25.02 7.55 21.17
C ARG A 532 -24.41 8.09 22.47
N LEU A 533 -23.61 7.28 23.16
CA LEU A 533 -22.88 7.68 24.37
C LEU A 533 -21.79 8.71 24.08
N ALA A 534 -21.16 8.63 22.90
CA ALA A 534 -20.20 9.59 22.40
C ALA A 534 -20.82 10.95 22.05
N GLY A 535 -22.15 11.02 21.92
CA GLY A 535 -22.89 12.25 21.61
C GLY A 535 -23.23 12.43 20.13
N LEU A 536 -23.11 11.38 19.31
CA LEU A 536 -23.54 11.43 17.91
C LEU A 536 -25.07 11.56 17.85
N SER A 537 -25.57 12.52 17.08
CA SER A 537 -27.00 12.77 16.96
C SER A 537 -27.72 11.58 16.34
N ALA A 538 -28.90 11.26 16.87
CA ALA A 538 -29.77 10.23 16.32
C ALA A 538 -30.32 10.59 14.94
N THR A 539 -30.32 11.89 14.60
CA THR A 539 -30.90 12.42 13.38
C THR A 539 -29.95 13.45 12.81
N GLY A 540 -29.73 13.41 11.50
CA GLY A 540 -29.15 14.56 10.80
C GLY A 540 -29.99 15.76 11.12
N GLU A 541 -29.35 16.84 11.56
CA GLU A 541 -29.81 18.13 11.06
C GLU A 541 -29.43 18.22 9.57
N ASP A 542 -29.97 17.30 8.77
CA ASP A 542 -30.17 17.48 7.34
C ASP A 542 -31.64 17.86 7.18
N THR A 543 -31.80 19.10 6.75
CA THR A 543 -33.05 19.85 6.66
C THR A 543 -33.88 19.44 5.43
N GLU A 544 -33.40 18.48 4.63
CA GLU A 544 -34.08 18.01 3.43
C GLU A 544 -34.86 16.72 3.69
N VAL A 545 -36.11 16.92 4.07
CA VAL A 545 -37.12 15.88 4.08
C VAL A 545 -37.54 15.61 2.64
N SER A 546 -37.76 14.34 2.27
CA SER A 546 -38.27 13.98 0.93
C SER A 546 -39.44 14.87 0.58
N PRO A 547 -39.55 15.34 -0.69
CA PRO A 547 -40.56 16.31 -1.08
C PRO A 547 -41.93 15.77 -0.67
N THR A 548 -42.82 16.64 -0.19
CA THR A 548 -44.19 16.25 0.14
C THR A 548 -45.00 15.95 -1.11
N PHE A 549 -44.57 16.46 -2.26
CA PHE A 549 -45.25 16.39 -3.54
C PHE A 549 -44.27 16.17 -4.68
N ILE A 550 -44.63 15.27 -5.60
CA ILE A 550 -43.88 15.00 -6.82
C ILE A 550 -44.80 15.28 -8.00
N PRO A 551 -44.47 16.22 -8.90
CA PRO A 551 -45.28 16.51 -10.07
C PRO A 551 -45.55 15.25 -10.90
N GLY A 552 -46.84 14.97 -11.16
CA GLY A 552 -47.27 13.81 -11.94
C GLY A 552 -47.45 12.51 -11.15
N ALA A 553 -47.17 12.51 -9.84
CA ALA A 553 -47.50 11.42 -8.93
C ALA A 553 -48.47 11.87 -7.83
N SER A 554 -49.18 10.91 -7.24
CA SER A 554 -50.07 11.16 -6.09
C SER A 554 -49.33 10.81 -4.80
N SER A 555 -49.01 11.81 -3.97
CA SER A 555 -48.49 11.56 -2.62
C SER A 555 -49.58 10.97 -1.74
N ILE A 556 -49.26 9.92 -0.99
CA ILE A 556 -50.22 9.20 -0.15
C ILE A 556 -49.70 9.01 1.27
N ASP A 557 -50.62 8.94 2.23
CA ASP A 557 -50.32 8.58 3.61
C ASP A 557 -50.43 7.06 3.86
N VAL A 558 -50.15 6.62 5.09
CA VAL A 558 -50.20 5.19 5.45
C VAL A 558 -51.62 4.58 5.33
N VAL A 559 -52.68 5.38 5.51
CA VAL A 559 -54.06 4.91 5.41
C VAL A 559 -54.43 4.69 3.95
N GLU A 560 -54.07 5.63 3.07
CA GLU A 560 -54.26 5.51 1.62
C GLU A 560 -53.40 4.40 1.01
N ALA A 561 -52.14 4.27 1.47
CA ALA A 561 -51.28 3.15 1.13
C ALA A 561 -51.95 1.82 1.48
N ARG A 562 -52.56 1.71 2.68
CA ARG A 562 -53.26 0.49 3.07
C ARG A 562 -54.44 0.18 2.15
N GLN A 563 -55.21 1.17 1.73
CA GLN A 563 -56.31 0.97 0.79
C GLN A 563 -55.84 0.55 -0.61
N LEU A 564 -54.67 1.02 -1.06
CA LEU A 564 -54.07 0.58 -2.33
C LEU A 564 -53.57 -0.86 -2.22
N TYR A 565 -52.93 -1.21 -1.11
CA TYR A 565 -52.50 -2.56 -0.80
C TYR A 565 -53.67 -3.55 -0.79
N ASP A 566 -54.77 -3.21 -0.12
CA ASP A 566 -55.98 -4.05 -0.06
C ASP A 566 -56.66 -4.23 -1.43
N ARG A 567 -56.38 -3.35 -2.39
CA ARG A 567 -56.82 -3.45 -3.78
C ARG A 567 -55.85 -4.22 -4.68
N GLY A 568 -54.75 -4.73 -4.14
CA GLY A 568 -53.74 -5.50 -4.88
C GLY A 568 -52.80 -4.65 -5.75
N VAL A 569 -52.69 -3.35 -5.46
CA VAL A 569 -51.72 -2.47 -6.14
C VAL A 569 -50.29 -2.92 -5.81
N LYS A 570 -49.40 -2.89 -6.81
CA LYS A 570 -48.00 -3.29 -6.62
C LYS A 570 -47.25 -2.27 -5.76
N PHE A 571 -46.55 -2.77 -4.76
CA PHE A 571 -45.64 -1.99 -3.91
C PHE A 571 -44.21 -2.26 -4.37
N ILE A 572 -43.46 -1.19 -4.59
CA ILE A 572 -42.09 -1.22 -5.09
C ILE A 572 -41.18 -0.60 -4.04
N ASP A 573 -40.27 -1.42 -3.54
CA ASP A 573 -39.27 -1.01 -2.57
C ASP A 573 -37.99 -0.57 -3.29
N THR A 574 -37.58 0.66 -3.06
CA THR A 574 -36.37 1.21 -3.70
C THR A 574 -35.16 1.23 -2.76
N ARG A 575 -35.21 0.53 -1.62
CA ARG A 575 -34.08 0.39 -0.69
C ARG A 575 -33.06 -0.64 -1.20
N PRO A 576 -31.84 -0.67 -0.62
CA PRO A 576 -30.87 -1.72 -0.89
C PRO A 576 -31.34 -3.09 -0.43
N GLU A 577 -30.85 -4.15 -1.07
CA GLU A 577 -31.18 -5.55 -0.73
C GLU A 577 -30.98 -5.87 0.77
N VAL A 578 -29.93 -5.31 1.38
CA VAL A 578 -29.67 -5.47 2.82
C VAL A 578 -30.80 -4.95 3.71
N ASP A 579 -31.49 -3.87 3.31
CA ASP A 579 -32.61 -3.30 4.06
C ASP A 579 -33.93 -3.98 3.73
N TRP A 580 -34.05 -4.50 2.51
CA TRP A 580 -35.16 -5.36 2.07
C TRP A 580 -35.23 -6.62 2.93
N ASN A 581 -34.10 -7.31 3.11
CA ASN A 581 -33.98 -8.54 3.89
C ASN A 581 -34.31 -8.32 5.39
N ARG A 582 -34.12 -7.09 5.91
CA ARG A 582 -34.50 -6.70 7.30
C ARG A 582 -36.01 -6.51 7.49
N GLY A 583 -36.77 -6.52 6.39
CA GLY A 583 -38.21 -6.51 6.35
C GLY A 583 -38.77 -5.45 5.41
N HIS A 584 -39.90 -5.78 4.80
CA HIS A 584 -40.55 -4.99 3.75
C HIS A 584 -42.08 -5.16 3.78
N VAL A 585 -42.81 -4.35 3.01
CA VAL A 585 -44.27 -4.51 2.86
C VAL A 585 -44.54 -5.87 2.22
N ALA A 586 -45.39 -6.70 2.82
CA ALA A 586 -45.62 -8.07 2.34
C ALA A 586 -46.06 -8.09 0.86
N GLY A 587 -45.45 -8.94 0.04
CA GLY A 587 -45.73 -9.03 -1.39
C GLY A 587 -45.29 -7.81 -2.23
N ALA A 588 -44.45 -6.92 -1.67
CA ALA A 588 -43.74 -5.91 -2.44
C ALA A 588 -42.73 -6.56 -3.40
N VAL A 589 -42.19 -5.75 -4.31
CA VAL A 589 -41.08 -6.14 -5.20
C VAL A 589 -39.90 -5.22 -4.94
N LEU A 590 -38.72 -5.80 -4.77
CA LEU A 590 -37.48 -5.05 -4.68
C LEU A 590 -37.07 -4.57 -6.08
N LEU A 591 -37.03 -3.25 -6.25
CA LEU A 591 -36.36 -2.61 -7.38
C LEU A 591 -35.47 -1.51 -6.80
N GLU A 592 -34.28 -1.90 -6.34
CA GLU A 592 -33.28 -1.00 -5.79
C GLU A 592 -32.98 0.15 -6.75
N LEU A 593 -33.02 1.40 -6.24
CA LEU A 593 -32.96 2.59 -7.09
C LEU A 593 -31.69 2.68 -7.96
N GLU A 594 -30.56 2.25 -7.39
CA GLU A 594 -29.22 2.45 -7.95
C GLU A 594 -28.80 1.30 -8.88
N GLU A 595 -29.27 0.08 -8.62
CA GLU A 595 -28.86 -1.12 -9.36
C GLU A 595 -29.96 -1.70 -10.27
N MET A 596 -31.24 -1.63 -9.87
CA MET A 596 -32.32 -2.40 -10.51
C MET A 596 -33.46 -1.53 -11.07
N PHE A 597 -33.56 -0.26 -10.67
CA PHE A 597 -34.68 0.60 -11.03
C PHE A 597 -34.50 1.25 -12.42
N THR A 598 -34.89 0.50 -13.46
CA THR A 598 -34.87 0.91 -14.88
C THR A 598 -36.28 0.94 -15.48
N GLU A 599 -36.46 1.64 -16.62
CA GLU A 599 -37.74 1.68 -17.34
C GLU A 599 -38.18 0.27 -17.76
N GLU A 600 -37.25 -0.58 -18.17
CA GLU A 600 -37.50 -1.97 -18.56
C GLU A 600 -37.96 -2.81 -17.36
N ALA A 601 -37.25 -2.73 -16.23
CA ALA A 601 -37.60 -3.47 -15.01
C ALA A 601 -39.01 -3.07 -14.50
N LEU A 602 -39.33 -1.77 -14.53
CA LEU A 602 -40.65 -1.30 -14.13
C LEU A 602 -41.75 -1.73 -15.12
N SER A 603 -41.47 -1.69 -16.44
CA SER A 603 -42.40 -2.13 -17.48
C SER A 603 -42.67 -3.63 -17.46
N ASN A 604 -41.72 -4.43 -16.95
CA ASN A 604 -41.92 -5.86 -16.72
C ASN A 604 -42.83 -6.14 -15.51
N LEU A 605 -43.00 -5.16 -14.61
CA LEU A 605 -43.80 -5.31 -13.38
C LEU A 605 -45.22 -4.77 -13.52
N ILE A 606 -45.39 -3.64 -14.22
CA ILE A 606 -46.69 -2.96 -14.39
C ILE A 606 -46.82 -2.35 -15.80
N ASP A 607 -48.05 -2.30 -16.31
CA ASP A 607 -48.36 -1.50 -17.50
C ASP A 607 -48.35 0.01 -17.17
N ARG A 608 -48.13 0.86 -18.19
CA ARG A 608 -48.08 2.33 -18.01
C ARG A 608 -49.33 2.96 -17.39
N THR A 609 -50.48 2.30 -17.52
CA THR A 609 -51.77 2.77 -16.99
C THR A 609 -52.17 2.11 -15.67
N GLU A 610 -51.40 1.13 -15.21
CA GLU A 610 -51.59 0.44 -13.94
C GLU A 610 -51.03 1.26 -12.78
N ALA A 611 -51.59 1.02 -11.60
CA ALA A 611 -51.18 1.70 -10.38
C ALA A 611 -49.97 0.99 -9.76
N ALA A 612 -49.03 1.77 -9.24
CA ALA A 612 -47.99 1.29 -8.35
C ALA A 612 -47.70 2.27 -7.23
N VAL A 613 -47.29 1.74 -6.08
CA VAL A 613 -46.81 2.52 -4.93
C VAL A 613 -45.31 2.37 -4.85
N ILE A 614 -44.59 3.49 -4.87
CA ILE A 614 -43.14 3.53 -4.70
C ILE A 614 -42.83 4.06 -3.30
N TYR A 615 -42.01 3.31 -2.55
CA TYR A 615 -41.66 3.66 -1.18
C TYR A 615 -40.21 3.30 -0.83
N CYS A 616 -39.72 3.87 0.28
CA CYS A 616 -38.44 3.48 0.88
C CYS A 616 -38.45 3.65 2.41
N HIS A 617 -37.33 4.05 3.02
CA HIS A 617 -37.17 4.17 4.48
C HIS A 617 -37.77 5.47 5.06
N GLY A 618 -38.99 5.80 4.66
CA GLY A 618 -39.74 6.93 5.18
C GLY A 618 -39.27 8.30 4.68
N SER A 619 -39.75 9.35 5.35
CA SER A 619 -39.72 10.73 4.85
C SER A 619 -38.33 11.35 4.74
N ARG A 620 -37.27 10.65 5.17
CA ARG A 620 -35.89 11.08 5.05
C ARG A 620 -35.13 10.39 3.93
N CYS A 621 -35.76 9.43 3.27
CA CYS A 621 -35.16 8.69 2.19
C CYS A 621 -35.61 9.27 0.84
N LEU A 622 -34.67 9.87 0.11
CA LEU A 622 -34.91 10.48 -1.21
C LEU A 622 -35.01 9.43 -2.34
N ARG A 623 -34.76 8.15 -2.06
CA ARG A 623 -34.78 7.11 -3.09
C ARG A 623 -36.17 6.92 -3.70
N SER A 624 -37.20 6.91 -2.85
CA SER A 624 -38.59 6.79 -3.31
C SER A 624 -39.06 7.99 -4.11
N SER A 625 -38.58 9.21 -3.78
CA SER A 625 -38.91 10.40 -4.57
C SER A 625 -38.23 10.39 -5.93
N LYS A 626 -36.94 10.05 -6.00
CA LYS A 626 -36.22 9.89 -7.27
C LYS A 626 -36.81 8.78 -8.15
N GLY A 627 -37.15 7.63 -7.56
CA GLY A 627 -37.80 6.53 -8.27
C GLY A 627 -39.18 6.93 -8.81
N THR A 628 -39.94 7.68 -8.03
CA THR A 628 -41.23 8.25 -8.46
C THR A 628 -41.06 9.22 -9.64
N GLU A 629 -40.11 10.16 -9.56
CA GLU A 629 -39.82 11.10 -10.64
C GLU A 629 -39.40 10.40 -11.93
N LYS A 630 -38.54 9.37 -11.82
CA LYS A 630 -38.15 8.52 -12.96
C LYS A 630 -39.37 7.86 -13.59
N ALA A 631 -40.22 7.20 -12.79
CA ALA A 631 -41.41 6.52 -13.30
C ALA A 631 -42.38 7.48 -14.01
N VAL A 632 -42.63 8.66 -13.42
CA VAL A 632 -43.45 9.70 -14.06
C VAL A 632 -42.81 10.17 -15.38
N LYS A 633 -41.51 10.44 -15.38
CA LYS A 633 -40.76 10.87 -16.58
C LYS A 633 -40.79 9.82 -17.69
N TRP A 634 -40.78 8.55 -17.32
CA TRP A 634 -40.96 7.43 -18.25
C TRP A 634 -42.40 7.27 -18.73
N GLY A 635 -43.37 8.03 -18.22
CA GLY A 635 -44.75 8.05 -18.72
C GLY A 635 -45.69 7.04 -18.05
N PHE A 636 -45.41 6.63 -16.81
CA PHE A 636 -46.36 5.88 -16.00
C PHE A 636 -47.39 6.83 -15.37
N GLU A 637 -48.68 6.54 -15.56
CA GLU A 637 -49.76 7.49 -15.31
C GLU A 637 -50.30 7.47 -13.87
N LYS A 638 -50.19 6.33 -13.16
CA LYS A 638 -50.79 6.12 -11.83
C LYS A 638 -49.76 5.74 -10.78
N ILE A 639 -48.72 6.57 -10.66
CA ILE A 639 -47.70 6.39 -9.62
C ILE A 639 -48.14 7.08 -8.32
N TYR A 640 -48.14 6.30 -7.25
CA TYR A 640 -48.36 6.76 -5.90
C TYR A 640 -47.04 6.80 -5.14
N TYR A 641 -46.77 7.95 -4.52
CA TYR A 641 -45.56 8.18 -3.75
C TYR A 641 -45.86 8.07 -2.27
N PHE A 642 -45.38 6.99 -1.66
CA PHE A 642 -45.59 6.73 -0.24
C PHE A 642 -44.36 7.20 0.56
N ARG A 643 -44.37 8.50 0.88
CA ARG A 643 -43.28 9.21 1.56
C ARG A 643 -42.92 8.60 2.91
N ASP A 644 -43.91 8.29 3.74
CA ASP A 644 -43.67 7.83 5.10
C ASP A 644 -43.20 6.36 5.16
N GLY A 645 -43.35 5.65 4.04
CA GLY A 645 -42.63 4.43 3.71
C GLY A 645 -42.79 3.28 4.68
N PHE A 646 -41.80 2.38 4.68
CA PHE A 646 -41.84 1.17 5.49
C PHE A 646 -41.93 1.43 7.01
N PRO A 647 -41.25 2.43 7.61
CA PRO A 647 -41.38 2.70 9.03
C PRO A 647 -42.83 3.03 9.46
N ALA A 648 -43.53 3.87 8.70
CA ALA A 648 -44.93 4.19 9.02
C ALA A 648 -45.86 3.01 8.81
N TRP A 649 -45.64 2.23 7.75
CA TRP A 649 -46.37 0.98 7.49
C TRP A 649 -46.25 -0.01 8.66
N LYS A 650 -45.02 -0.23 9.13
CA LYS A 650 -44.73 -1.10 10.26
C LYS A 650 -45.30 -0.56 11.57
N ALA A 651 -45.17 0.74 11.82
CA ALA A 651 -45.72 1.38 13.02
C ALA A 651 -47.25 1.29 13.10
N ALA A 652 -47.93 1.28 11.94
CA ALA A 652 -49.37 1.07 11.83
C ALA A 652 -49.81 -0.41 12.02
N GLY A 653 -48.87 -1.33 12.23
CA GLY A 653 -49.17 -2.76 12.44
C GLY A 653 -49.67 -3.49 11.20
N HIS A 654 -49.32 -3.01 10.01
CA HIS A 654 -49.69 -3.63 8.75
C HIS A 654 -48.80 -4.85 8.41
N PRO A 655 -49.22 -5.76 7.51
CA PRO A 655 -48.47 -6.96 7.15
C PRO A 655 -47.08 -6.64 6.59
N ILE A 656 -46.08 -7.36 7.09
CA ILE A 656 -44.70 -7.27 6.65
C ILE A 656 -44.16 -8.67 6.36
N GLU A 657 -43.21 -8.76 5.46
CA GLU A 657 -42.40 -9.96 5.20
C GLU A 657 -40.96 -9.71 5.64
N THR A 658 -40.28 -10.78 6.03
CA THR A 658 -38.86 -10.83 6.38
C THR A 658 -38.32 -12.11 5.77
N ASP A 659 -37.24 -12.03 5.00
CA ASP A 659 -36.60 -13.19 4.38
C ASP A 659 -35.80 -14.03 5.40
#